data_AF-A0A835SL14-F1
#
_entry.id   AF-A0A835SL14-F1
#
_cell.length_a   1.000
_cell.length_b   1.000
_cell.length_c   1.000
_cell.angle_alpha   90.00
_cell.angle_beta   90.00
_cell.angle_gamma   90.00
#
_symmetry.space_group_name_H-M   'P 1'
#
loop_
_entity.id
_entity.type
_entity.pdbx_description
1 polymer ?
#
loop_
_entity_poly.entity_id
_entity_poly.type
_entity_poly.pdbx_seq_one_letter_code
_entity_poly.pdbx_strand_id
1 'polypeptide(L)'
;MALGRPAALLLLVAASMSCYCCTAEYLVGVGTGDITGPVADVNLMGYAQPLQTARGLHTRLAARAFMFAEAADPSRRFVYVSADACMASQLVSLRVVQALQAEYGSELYGFDNVAISGTHTHASPAGFLQYLLYDITSLGFVTQSFDAMVDGILAAIRAAHASLQPGRVSLAAGQLAGASINRSPTAYAANPPEERALYDSDVDTDMVLLRLEAEADAAVAAGPAAVAAGGAVAGGTSGAAAGEASGEAAAGAGGGAGGHPLGLGALGWFAVHCTSLNNTNRLVSGDNKAAASLLLERWAAEAEARASAAAAAEAGASGAKETAAEAVDSGGAAGAGESQQGRGQAAWAAAQSAAAAAAAASAALGLRLGDITSPQPELAAAAAGGRAAQPFAFRLRGASESGGAGGAGSAGNSGSGSSSGSSSSSGDGGGGASAGGGGGGAGGGGAPQRFSRGFVAAVAQAAVGDTSPNTAGAYCLDTGLPCEPEHSTCNGRNELCHGRGPAWPDDRASAALIGGRQAEAARRLYLAAAAQAPLAGPLAYRSSFLDMANVTVAPVTDGPGGWRPRGGRTCPAAMGMSFAAGTTDGPGAFDFTQGDTKGPPLWRLVARLVAAPSAQQVACQAPKPILLDTGQITVPYAWQPRITQVSLLRLGRLLIACLPGEPTTMAGRRIKRALAARFAAAAGPGQPPPVVVVSGLTGTYSSYITTWEEYQVQRYEGASTLYGPHTLDAYIQELLALADSMLSGSPHDPTAGGEVRPPDLQAAQWGLLPPVVLDAVPPGALFGQVTQQPGRASYAPGQVVNATFRAANPRNNLHTNGSFMAVERWQPAANRRPRYANGQAVAAAAGQGLVTGALNMLRASGAQLWRLLRKAAQLPAASGAGSAAQSGSSSSSSSSSSSGSHAGLTGAGAAAAAAKEAAAANAADAEVGFAAQSACDQQGPLLRAAAVAAAAAEGAAGLEAGEEGGEGEWVVVHDDRDWVTRFQLDRPAELSPLSYATLVWEVPAGTPPGAYRLRYRGDAKTLSGAVRPFEGCSAAFRVEAAATAEEDGGERQKLPQQPAG
;
A
#
# COMPACT_ATOMS: atom_id res chain seq x y z
N MET A 1 -47.48 48.95 30.26
CA MET A 1 -48.21 48.65 29.01
C MET A 1 -47.87 49.78 28.04
N ALA A 2 -46.93 49.56 27.09
CA ALA A 2 -47.16 49.11 25.71
C ALA A 2 -47.85 50.21 24.86
N LEU A 3 -47.47 50.59 23.63
CA LEU A 3 -46.54 50.10 22.59
C LEU A 3 -46.58 51.16 21.45
N GLY A 4 -45.49 51.38 20.67
CA GLY A 4 -45.57 52.16 19.42
C GLY A 4 -44.24 52.58 18.77
N ARG A 5 -43.82 51.85 17.72
CA ARG A 5 -42.61 51.94 16.84
C ARG A 5 -42.40 53.33 16.17
N PRO A 6 -41.19 53.79 15.73
CA PRO A 6 -40.22 53.04 14.89
C PRO A 6 -38.71 53.39 15.05
N ALA A 7 -37.86 52.38 15.27
CA ALA A 7 -36.40 52.48 15.06
C ALA A 7 -35.84 51.19 14.42
N ALA A 8 -36.68 50.55 13.60
CA ALA A 8 -36.47 49.22 13.05
C ALA A 8 -35.87 49.22 11.62
N LEU A 9 -35.26 50.31 11.14
CA LEU A 9 -34.90 50.42 9.72
C LEU A 9 -33.46 50.83 9.38
N LEU A 10 -32.57 51.12 10.34
CA LEU A 10 -31.21 51.58 10.01
C LEU A 10 -30.04 50.84 10.70
N LEU A 11 -30.30 49.95 11.66
CA LEU A 11 -29.25 49.15 12.31
C LEU A 11 -29.37 47.64 12.03
N LEU A 12 -30.40 47.20 11.32
CA LEU A 12 -30.64 45.81 10.92
C LEU A 12 -30.14 45.47 9.51
N VAL A 13 -29.53 46.43 8.79
CA VAL A 13 -29.19 46.29 7.36
C VAL A 13 -27.69 46.43 7.07
N ALA A 14 -26.82 46.69 8.06
CA ALA A 14 -25.40 46.99 7.78
C ALA A 14 -24.32 46.16 8.53
N ALA A 15 -24.63 45.20 9.40
CA ALA A 15 -23.56 44.46 10.11
C ALA A 15 -23.84 43.00 10.53
N SER A 16 -24.99 42.42 10.18
CA SER A 16 -25.25 40.97 10.36
C SER A 16 -25.06 40.17 9.07
N MET A 17 -24.55 40.83 8.02
CA MET A 17 -23.96 40.20 6.83
C MET A 17 -22.46 39.89 7.04
N SER A 18 -22.07 39.45 8.25
CA SER A 18 -21.04 38.42 8.30
C SER A 18 -21.71 37.15 7.82
N CYS A 19 -21.68 36.99 6.49
CA CYS A 19 -21.53 35.69 5.88
C CYS A 19 -20.55 34.91 6.78
N TYR A 20 -21.06 33.99 7.62
CA TYR A 20 -20.27 32.86 8.08
C TYR A 20 -20.00 32.06 6.81
N CYS A 21 -19.09 32.58 5.99
CA CYS A 21 -18.32 31.80 5.08
C CYS A 21 -17.75 30.71 5.99
N CYS A 22 -18.22 29.47 5.84
CA CYS A 22 -17.79 28.33 6.63
C CYS A 22 -16.34 28.06 6.27
N THR A 23 -15.41 28.88 6.73
CA THR A 23 -13.98 28.70 6.51
C THR A 23 -13.61 27.32 7.01
N ALA A 24 -13.08 26.45 6.14
CA ALA A 24 -12.63 25.14 6.55
C ALA A 24 -11.71 25.25 7.78
N GLU A 25 -11.99 24.46 8.81
CA GLU A 25 -11.20 24.44 10.04
C GLU A 25 -9.85 23.75 9.84
N TYR A 26 -9.79 22.83 8.87
CA TYR A 26 -8.60 22.06 8.53
C TYR A 26 -8.21 22.24 7.07
N LEU A 27 -6.92 22.11 6.81
CA LEU A 27 -6.41 21.73 5.51
C LEU A 27 -6.19 20.21 5.48
N VAL A 28 -6.54 19.59 4.37
CA VAL A 28 -6.44 18.15 4.15
C VAL A 28 -5.65 17.89 2.88
N GLY A 29 -4.74 16.92 2.94
CA GLY A 29 -3.94 16.47 1.81
C GLY A 29 -3.85 14.94 1.78
N VAL A 30 -3.84 14.36 0.59
CA VAL A 30 -3.75 12.91 0.38
C VAL A 30 -2.68 12.58 -0.64
N GLY A 31 -2.04 11.42 -0.50
CA GLY A 31 -0.99 10.99 -1.41
C GLY A 31 -0.78 9.48 -1.39
N THR A 32 -0.23 8.97 -2.49
CA THR A 32 0.13 7.55 -2.63
C THR A 32 1.53 7.43 -3.18
N GLY A 33 2.26 6.39 -2.78
CA GLY A 33 3.57 6.04 -3.33
C GLY A 33 3.75 4.53 -3.39
N ASP A 34 4.39 4.04 -4.45
CA ASP A 34 4.73 2.62 -4.62
C ASP A 34 5.89 2.24 -3.70
N ILE A 35 5.66 1.27 -2.80
CA ILE A 35 6.66 0.74 -1.86
C ILE A 35 7.04 -0.71 -2.19
N THR A 36 6.71 -1.18 -3.40
CA THR A 36 6.97 -2.57 -3.81
C THR A 36 8.47 -2.83 -3.92
N GLY A 37 8.99 -3.62 -2.98
CA GLY A 37 10.36 -4.11 -3.01
C GLY A 37 10.61 -5.22 -4.04
N PRO A 38 11.73 -5.94 -3.94
CA PRO A 38 12.07 -7.04 -4.85
C PRO A 38 11.02 -8.17 -4.80
N VAL A 39 10.50 -8.53 -5.97
CA VAL A 39 9.47 -9.57 -6.14
C VAL A 39 10.05 -10.95 -6.46
N ALA A 40 11.36 -11.13 -6.30
CA ALA A 40 12.06 -12.39 -6.54
C ALA A 40 13.22 -12.57 -5.55
N ASP A 41 13.53 -13.81 -5.18
CA ASP A 41 14.68 -14.24 -4.36
C ASP A 41 14.74 -13.71 -2.92
N VAL A 42 13.79 -12.86 -2.51
CA VAL A 42 13.73 -12.29 -1.16
C VAL A 42 12.61 -12.95 -0.38
N ASN A 43 12.87 -13.30 0.88
CA ASN A 43 11.83 -13.84 1.76
C ASN A 43 10.67 -12.87 1.94
N LEU A 44 9.46 -13.39 2.07
CA LEU A 44 8.31 -12.61 2.50
C LEU A 44 8.37 -12.43 4.02
N MET A 45 8.08 -11.21 4.49
CA MET A 45 8.09 -10.86 5.91
C MET A 45 6.79 -11.26 6.58
N GLY A 46 6.87 -11.82 7.79
CA GLY A 46 5.70 -12.14 8.62
C GLY A 46 5.77 -13.53 9.23
N TYR A 47 5.62 -14.57 8.40
CA TYR A 47 5.54 -15.96 8.84
C TYR A 47 6.86 -16.57 9.35
N ALA A 48 7.99 -15.86 9.20
CA ALA A 48 9.31 -16.33 9.58
C ALA A 48 9.67 -17.72 8.98
N GLN A 49 9.16 -18.02 7.77
CA GLN A 49 9.36 -19.29 7.07
C GLN A 49 10.53 -19.16 6.07
N PRO A 50 11.70 -19.80 6.30
CA PRO A 50 12.88 -19.61 5.45
C PRO A 50 12.67 -20.00 3.98
N LEU A 51 11.72 -20.90 3.68
CA LEU A 51 11.43 -21.34 2.32
C LEU A 51 10.40 -20.45 1.59
N GLN A 52 9.80 -19.48 2.27
CA GLN A 52 8.82 -18.56 1.70
C GLN A 52 9.53 -17.39 0.99
N THR A 53 10.16 -17.70 -0.14
CA THR A 53 10.82 -16.72 -1.00
C THR A 53 9.88 -16.22 -2.09
N ALA A 54 9.91 -14.91 -2.34
CA ALA A 54 9.15 -14.26 -3.40
C ALA A 54 9.54 -14.84 -4.76
N ARG A 55 8.52 -15.13 -5.58
CA ARG A 55 8.59 -15.67 -6.94
C ARG A 55 7.60 -14.99 -7.86
N GLY A 56 7.37 -13.70 -7.63
CA GLY A 56 6.44 -12.91 -8.43
C GLY A 56 5.63 -11.92 -7.60
N LEU A 57 4.62 -11.37 -8.25
CA LEU A 57 3.79 -10.28 -7.79
C LEU A 57 2.32 -10.62 -8.08
N HIS A 58 1.48 -10.49 -7.07
CA HIS A 58 0.02 -10.52 -7.22
C HIS A 58 -0.53 -9.09 -7.22
N THR A 59 -0.12 -8.25 -6.28
CA THR A 59 -0.47 -6.82 -6.28
C THR A 59 0.72 -5.98 -5.83
N ARG A 60 0.91 -4.83 -6.48
CA ARG A 60 1.79 -3.76 -5.95
C ARG A 60 1.41 -3.38 -4.52
N LEU A 61 2.41 -2.93 -3.76
CA LEU A 61 2.29 -2.45 -2.39
C LEU A 61 2.32 -0.92 -2.39
N ALA A 62 1.40 -0.27 -1.69
CA ALA A 62 1.33 1.19 -1.63
C ALA A 62 1.50 1.74 -0.21
N ALA A 63 2.17 2.88 -0.10
CA ALA A 63 2.05 3.79 1.04
C ALA A 63 0.97 4.83 0.73
N ARG A 64 0.01 5.01 1.64
CA ARG A 64 -1.09 5.97 1.53
C ARG A 64 -1.00 6.97 2.67
N ALA A 65 -0.73 8.23 2.33
CA ALA A 65 -0.53 9.31 3.28
C ALA A 65 -1.76 10.21 3.37
N PHE A 66 -2.15 10.56 4.59
CA PHE A 66 -3.25 11.45 4.93
C PHE A 66 -2.71 12.55 5.85
N MET A 67 -2.73 13.78 5.36
CA MET A 67 -2.19 14.95 6.06
C MET A 67 -3.32 15.85 6.52
N PHE A 68 -3.20 16.33 7.76
CA PHE A 68 -4.14 17.25 8.39
C PHE A 68 -3.35 18.42 8.94
N ALA A 69 -3.83 19.65 8.71
CA ALA A 69 -3.24 20.86 9.28
C ALA A 69 -4.35 21.80 9.78
N GLU A 70 -4.08 22.62 10.81
CA GLU A 70 -5.00 23.70 11.18
C GLU A 70 -5.02 24.76 10.09
N ALA A 71 -6.20 25.20 9.66
CA ALA A 71 -6.30 26.24 8.63
C ALA A 71 -5.75 27.59 9.11
N ALA A 72 -5.89 27.89 10.40
CA ALA A 72 -5.40 29.13 11.02
C ALA A 72 -3.88 29.14 11.21
N ASP A 73 -3.26 27.97 11.41
CA ASP A 73 -1.82 27.80 11.54
C ASP A 73 -1.39 26.49 10.87
N PRO A 74 -1.11 26.51 9.54
CA PRO A 74 -0.73 25.31 8.83
C PRO A 74 0.57 24.67 9.33
N SER A 75 1.38 25.34 10.15
CA SER A 75 2.57 24.71 10.74
C SER A 75 2.18 23.59 11.72
N ARG A 76 1.01 23.70 12.35
CA ARG A 76 0.41 22.63 13.16
C ARG A 76 -0.24 21.61 12.25
N ARG A 77 0.53 20.56 11.97
CA ARG A 77 0.11 19.47 11.11
C ARG A 77 0.63 18.13 11.60
N PHE A 78 -0.05 17.07 11.23
CA PHE A 78 0.50 15.72 11.29
C PHE A 78 0.17 14.97 10.00
N VAL A 79 0.95 13.92 9.72
CA VAL A 79 0.72 12.99 8.64
C VAL A 79 0.60 11.57 9.18
N TYR A 80 -0.45 10.88 8.74
CA TYR A 80 -0.66 9.45 9.00
C TYR A 80 -0.45 8.68 7.69
N VAL A 81 0.42 7.68 7.71
CA VAL A 81 0.72 6.82 6.57
C VAL A 81 0.30 5.40 6.88
N SER A 82 -0.55 4.82 6.03
CA SER A 82 -0.83 3.39 6.00
C SER A 82 -0.05 2.75 4.86
N ALA A 83 0.89 1.88 5.20
CA ALA A 83 1.79 1.21 4.26
C ALA A 83 1.43 -0.27 4.12
N ASP A 84 1.30 -0.76 2.88
CA ASP A 84 1.13 -2.17 2.55
C ASP A 84 2.42 -2.98 2.84
N ALA A 85 2.78 -3.05 4.12
CA ALA A 85 3.96 -3.70 4.66
C ALA A 85 3.59 -4.52 5.90
N CYS A 86 4.42 -5.51 6.22
CA CYS A 86 4.23 -6.35 7.40
C CYS A 86 4.27 -5.53 8.71
N MET A 87 5.08 -4.49 8.82
CA MET A 87 5.12 -3.63 10.02
C MET A 87 5.81 -2.31 9.72
N ALA A 88 5.66 -1.33 10.60
CA ALA A 88 6.56 -0.17 10.60
C ALA A 88 7.99 -0.56 10.99
N SER A 89 8.96 0.17 10.45
CA SER A 89 10.39 -0.01 10.75
C SER A 89 10.94 1.25 11.38
N GLN A 90 11.65 1.09 12.51
CA GLN A 90 12.31 2.21 13.19
C GLN A 90 13.31 2.92 12.27
N LEU A 91 14.06 2.15 11.49
CA LEU A 91 15.06 2.70 10.58
C LEU A 91 14.41 3.44 9.40
N VAL A 92 13.31 2.92 8.87
CA VAL A 92 12.52 3.60 7.83
C VAL A 92 11.94 4.91 8.39
N SER A 93 11.33 4.88 9.57
CA SER A 93 10.80 6.08 10.24
C SER A 93 11.90 7.13 10.47
N LEU A 94 13.08 6.70 10.92
CA LEU A 94 14.25 7.57 11.09
C LEU A 94 14.66 8.24 9.77
N ARG A 95 14.80 7.47 8.68
CA ARG A 95 15.21 8.03 7.38
C ARG A 95 14.16 8.92 6.75
N VAL A 96 12.89 8.56 6.84
CA VAL A 96 11.78 9.38 6.34
C VAL A 96 11.73 10.72 7.07
N VAL A 97 11.77 10.72 8.42
CA VAL A 97 11.76 11.97 9.20
C VAL A 97 13.01 12.80 8.88
N GLN A 98 14.21 12.21 8.84
CA GLN A 98 15.43 12.94 8.48
C GLN A 98 15.35 13.59 7.08
N ALA A 99 14.82 12.89 6.09
CA ALA A 99 14.65 13.42 4.74
C ALA A 99 13.62 14.56 4.71
N LEU A 100 12.49 14.42 5.41
CA LEU A 100 11.49 15.48 5.54
C LEU A 100 12.03 16.72 6.26
N GLN A 101 12.84 16.53 7.30
CA GLN A 101 13.49 17.62 8.02
C GLN A 101 14.51 18.36 7.14
N ALA A 102 15.27 17.62 6.32
CA ALA A 102 16.19 18.21 5.36
C ALA A 102 15.48 19.00 4.25
N GLU A 103 14.28 18.55 3.84
CA GLU A 103 13.51 19.17 2.75
C GLU A 103 12.64 20.34 3.23
N TYR A 104 11.96 20.21 4.38
CA TYR A 104 10.95 21.15 4.86
C TYR A 104 11.30 21.83 6.20
N GLY A 105 12.41 21.47 6.83
CA GLY A 105 12.84 21.97 8.14
C GLY A 105 12.37 21.13 9.33
N SER A 106 13.16 21.15 10.41
CA SER A 106 12.90 20.36 11.64
C SER A 106 11.67 20.80 12.43
N GLU A 107 11.20 22.02 12.22
CA GLU A 107 10.01 22.55 12.89
C GLU A 107 8.70 22.03 12.28
N LEU A 108 8.72 21.58 11.02
CA LEU A 108 7.49 21.19 10.31
C LEU A 108 7.21 19.68 10.41
N TYR A 109 8.25 18.85 10.34
CA TYR A 109 8.13 17.40 10.44
C TYR A 109 9.12 16.84 11.47
N GLY A 110 8.59 16.07 12.41
CA GLY A 110 9.33 15.40 13.46
C GLY A 110 8.75 14.03 13.75
N PHE A 111 9.34 13.35 14.73
CA PHE A 111 8.83 12.06 15.20
C PHE A 111 7.47 12.18 15.89
N ASP A 112 7.10 13.37 16.32
CA ASP A 112 5.85 13.64 17.02
C ASP A 112 4.64 13.73 16.09
N ASN A 113 4.84 14.14 14.83
CA ASN A 113 3.77 14.41 13.88
C ASN A 113 3.86 13.61 12.55
N VAL A 114 4.78 12.64 12.45
CA VAL A 114 4.86 11.68 11.35
C VAL A 114 4.57 10.27 11.90
N ALA A 115 3.40 9.72 11.57
CA ALA A 115 3.00 8.38 11.98
C ALA A 115 2.97 7.43 10.77
N ILE A 116 3.83 6.42 10.76
CA ILE A 116 3.90 5.40 9.71
C ILE A 116 3.45 4.06 10.29
N SER A 117 2.37 3.49 9.76
CA SER A 117 1.77 2.24 10.20
C SER A 117 1.75 1.20 9.08
N GLY A 118 2.11 -0.05 9.38
CA GLY A 118 1.97 -1.18 8.46
C GLY A 118 0.56 -1.77 8.48
N THR A 119 0.00 -2.14 7.32
CA THR A 119 -1.26 -2.91 7.23
C THR A 119 -1.13 -4.34 7.76
N HIS A 120 0.10 -4.77 8.04
CA HIS A 120 0.46 -6.08 8.54
C HIS A 120 0.29 -7.21 7.53
N THR A 121 0.50 -6.94 6.23
CA THR A 121 0.55 -8.00 5.21
C THR A 121 1.75 -8.92 5.41
N HIS A 122 1.50 -10.24 5.47
CA HIS A 122 2.56 -11.26 5.54
C HIS A 122 3.10 -11.66 4.16
N ALA A 123 2.75 -10.89 3.12
CA ALA A 123 3.15 -11.11 1.74
C ALA A 123 3.94 -9.91 1.14
N SER A 124 4.58 -9.09 1.98
CA SER A 124 5.54 -8.06 1.54
C SER A 124 7.00 -8.55 1.62
N PRO A 125 7.91 -8.10 0.74
CA PRO A 125 9.34 -8.43 0.83
C PRO A 125 9.97 -8.03 2.17
N ALA A 126 10.87 -8.86 2.68
CA ALA A 126 11.59 -8.66 3.93
C ALA A 126 12.88 -7.82 3.78
N GLY A 127 13.65 -7.71 4.87
CA GLY A 127 14.98 -7.07 4.89
C GLY A 127 14.98 -5.54 4.95
N PHE A 128 13.96 -4.93 5.57
CA PHE A 128 13.85 -3.47 5.74
C PHE A 128 13.86 -3.03 7.22
N LEU A 129 14.02 -3.98 8.14
CA LEU A 129 14.17 -3.71 9.57
C LEU A 129 15.65 -3.50 9.89
N GLN A 130 15.99 -3.30 11.17
CA GLN A 130 17.38 -3.08 11.59
C GLN A 130 17.82 -3.96 12.75
N TYR A 131 16.90 -4.74 13.30
CA TYR A 131 17.12 -5.55 14.50
C TYR A 131 17.25 -7.01 14.08
N LEU A 132 18.31 -7.67 14.54
CA LEU A 132 18.78 -8.92 13.95
C LEU A 132 17.68 -10.00 13.88
N LEU A 133 16.88 -10.16 14.94
CA LEU A 133 15.90 -11.24 15.01
C LEU A 133 14.96 -11.23 13.80
N TYR A 134 14.56 -10.04 13.36
CA TYR A 134 13.62 -9.89 12.26
C TYR A 134 14.26 -10.10 10.88
N ASP A 135 15.57 -9.88 10.76
CA ASP A 135 16.30 -10.01 9.48
C ASP A 135 16.92 -11.42 9.28
N ILE A 136 16.94 -12.29 10.31
CA ILE A 136 17.51 -13.65 10.18
C ILE A 136 16.85 -14.42 9.05
N THR A 137 15.51 -14.38 8.94
CA THR A 137 14.77 -15.16 7.93
C THR A 137 14.91 -14.60 6.53
N SER A 138 15.23 -13.31 6.38
CA SER A 138 15.54 -12.68 5.09
C SER A 138 17.00 -12.74 4.71
N LEU A 139 17.82 -13.48 5.46
CA LEU A 139 19.26 -13.55 5.28
C LEU A 139 19.92 -12.15 5.38
N GLY A 140 19.39 -11.31 6.25
CA GLY A 140 19.88 -9.96 6.54
C GLY A 140 19.07 -8.85 5.87
N PHE A 141 19.69 -7.68 5.83
CA PHE A 141 19.17 -6.44 5.28
C PHE A 141 19.20 -6.45 3.75
N VAL A 142 18.12 -5.98 3.13
CA VAL A 142 17.93 -5.92 1.69
C VAL A 142 17.73 -4.46 1.29
N THR A 143 18.80 -3.83 0.82
CA THR A 143 18.81 -2.42 0.42
C THR A 143 17.68 -2.07 -0.56
N GLN A 144 17.38 -2.94 -1.53
CA GLN A 144 16.28 -2.73 -2.47
C GLN A 144 14.89 -2.64 -1.80
N SER A 145 14.65 -3.47 -0.77
CA SER A 145 13.40 -3.42 0.01
C SER A 145 13.32 -2.14 0.84
N PHE A 146 14.43 -1.80 1.50
CA PHE A 146 14.55 -0.63 2.35
C PHE A 146 14.36 0.68 1.58
N ASP A 147 15.10 0.86 0.48
CA ASP A 147 15.07 2.06 -0.34
C ASP A 147 13.68 2.24 -0.97
N ALA A 148 13.09 1.17 -1.52
CA ALA A 148 11.73 1.22 -2.07
C ALA A 148 10.69 1.66 -1.02
N MET A 149 10.84 1.20 0.23
CA MET A 149 9.96 1.60 1.33
C MET A 149 10.15 3.08 1.71
N VAL A 150 11.39 3.54 1.90
CA VAL A 150 11.69 4.94 2.25
C VAL A 150 11.24 5.89 1.14
N ASP A 151 11.62 5.61 -0.10
CA ASP A 151 11.32 6.46 -1.25
C ASP A 151 9.81 6.52 -1.53
N GLY A 152 9.11 5.37 -1.48
CA GLY A 152 7.67 5.31 -1.68
C GLY A 152 6.88 6.02 -0.58
N ILE A 153 7.29 5.90 0.69
CA ILE A 153 6.67 6.64 1.80
C ILE A 153 6.92 8.15 1.64
N LEU A 154 8.15 8.56 1.30
CA LEU A 154 8.46 9.97 1.03
C LEU A 154 7.63 10.51 -0.14
N ALA A 155 7.48 9.74 -1.21
CA ALA A 155 6.63 10.11 -2.34
C ALA A 155 5.17 10.30 -1.92
N ALA A 156 4.62 9.41 -1.10
CA ALA A 156 3.27 9.53 -0.57
C ALA A 156 3.11 10.80 0.30
N ILE A 157 4.05 11.07 1.21
CA ILE A 157 4.01 12.26 2.08
C ILE A 157 4.18 13.55 1.26
N ARG A 158 5.09 13.58 0.28
CA ARG A 158 5.27 14.72 -0.63
C ARG A 158 4.00 14.99 -1.44
N ALA A 159 3.35 13.94 -1.94
CA ALA A 159 2.08 14.06 -2.65
C ALA A 159 0.97 14.61 -1.74
N ALA A 160 0.88 14.13 -0.49
CA ALA A 160 -0.08 14.66 0.50
C ALA A 160 0.23 16.11 0.92
N HIS A 161 1.51 16.47 1.05
CA HIS A 161 1.94 17.84 1.31
C HIS A 161 1.55 18.77 0.16
N ALA A 162 1.81 18.33 -1.09
CA ALA A 162 1.54 19.13 -2.29
C ALA A 162 0.05 19.26 -2.61
N SER A 163 -0.79 18.35 -2.09
CA SER A 163 -2.25 18.37 -2.28
C SER A 163 -3.01 19.02 -1.12
N LEU A 164 -2.31 19.61 -0.15
CA LEU A 164 -2.91 20.23 1.03
C LEU A 164 -3.83 21.40 0.62
N GLN A 165 -5.10 21.31 0.97
CA GLN A 165 -6.12 22.30 0.61
C GLN A 165 -7.23 22.38 1.66
N PRO A 166 -8.01 23.48 1.71
CA PRO A 166 -9.17 23.58 2.60
C PRO A 166 -10.13 22.40 2.42
N GLY A 167 -10.46 21.73 3.53
CA GLY A 167 -11.24 20.51 3.49
C GLY A 167 -12.07 20.25 4.74
N ARG A 168 -13.10 19.42 4.58
CA ARG A 168 -13.93 18.92 5.67
C ARG A 168 -13.55 17.48 5.97
N VAL A 169 -13.49 17.15 7.27
CA VAL A 169 -13.24 15.80 7.75
C VAL A 169 -14.45 15.35 8.52
N SER A 170 -15.13 14.30 8.09
CA SER A 170 -16.28 13.73 8.80
C SER A 170 -15.95 12.32 9.29
N LEU A 171 -16.54 11.93 10.42
CA LEU A 171 -16.27 10.64 11.05
C LEU A 171 -17.55 9.83 11.20
N ALA A 172 -17.47 8.54 10.87
CA ALA A 172 -18.48 7.54 11.22
C ALA A 172 -17.82 6.32 11.87
N ALA A 173 -18.57 5.62 12.71
CA ALA A 173 -18.16 4.37 13.32
C ALA A 173 -19.29 3.35 13.21
N GLY A 174 -18.95 2.07 13.14
CA GLY A 174 -19.92 0.99 13.13
C GLY A 174 -19.27 -0.39 13.14
N GLN A 175 -20.08 -1.41 13.34
CA GLN A 175 -19.57 -2.78 13.47
C GLN A 175 -19.39 -3.48 12.11
N LEU A 176 -18.34 -4.30 12.03
CA LEU A 176 -18.03 -5.26 10.98
C LEU A 176 -17.83 -6.63 11.63
N ALA A 177 -18.89 -7.44 11.59
CA ALA A 177 -18.85 -8.83 12.04
C ALA A 177 -18.41 -9.79 10.91
N GLY A 178 -17.89 -10.95 11.28
CA GLY A 178 -17.56 -12.03 10.34
C GLY A 178 -16.36 -11.73 9.43
N ALA A 179 -15.58 -10.68 9.67
CA ALA A 179 -14.31 -10.45 8.98
C ALA A 179 -13.11 -11.03 9.74
N SER A 180 -13.27 -11.36 11.03
CA SER A 180 -12.21 -11.92 11.87
C SER A 180 -12.77 -12.89 12.92
N ILE A 181 -11.88 -13.75 13.44
CA ILE A 181 -12.08 -14.60 14.63
C ILE A 181 -10.92 -14.40 15.60
N ASN A 182 -11.09 -14.71 16.89
CA ASN A 182 -9.99 -14.71 17.83
C ASN A 182 -9.17 -16.00 17.68
N ARG A 183 -7.85 -15.89 17.48
CA ARG A 183 -6.94 -17.05 17.31
C ARG A 183 -6.31 -17.55 18.62
N SER A 184 -6.55 -16.83 19.72
CA SER A 184 -6.13 -17.17 21.08
C SER A 184 -7.29 -16.99 22.08
N PRO A 185 -8.46 -17.62 21.85
CA PRO A 185 -9.67 -17.39 22.65
C PRO A 185 -9.50 -17.79 24.12
N THR A 186 -8.64 -18.77 24.41
CA THR A 186 -8.32 -19.18 25.79
C THR A 186 -7.50 -18.12 26.54
N ALA A 187 -6.65 -17.36 25.85
CA ALA A 187 -5.96 -16.20 26.43
C ALA A 187 -6.95 -15.05 26.68
N TYR A 188 -7.82 -14.75 25.72
CA TYR A 188 -8.88 -13.74 25.91
C TYR A 188 -9.77 -14.08 27.11
N ALA A 189 -10.15 -15.35 27.28
CA ALA A 189 -11.00 -15.82 28.37
C ALA A 189 -10.37 -15.64 29.77
N ALA A 190 -9.04 -15.47 29.87
CA ALA A 190 -8.35 -15.18 31.11
C ALA A 190 -8.59 -13.75 31.63
N ASN A 191 -9.04 -12.83 30.77
CA ASN A 191 -9.44 -11.48 31.19
C ASN A 191 -10.65 -11.56 32.14
N PRO A 192 -10.80 -10.61 33.10
CA PRO A 192 -11.85 -10.65 34.11
C PRO A 192 -13.26 -10.79 33.52
N PRO A 193 -14.11 -11.68 34.04
CA PRO A 193 -15.46 -11.91 33.51
C PRO A 193 -16.31 -10.64 33.41
N GLU A 194 -16.21 -9.76 34.40
CA GLU A 194 -16.91 -8.47 34.44
C GLU A 194 -16.42 -7.49 33.36
N GLU A 195 -15.14 -7.58 32.94
CA GLU A 195 -14.62 -6.78 31.84
C GLU A 195 -15.06 -7.35 30.50
N ARG A 196 -15.03 -8.68 30.35
CA ARG A 196 -15.49 -9.36 29.12
C ARG A 196 -16.98 -9.14 28.86
N ALA A 197 -17.79 -9.07 29.91
CA ALA A 197 -19.24 -8.83 29.81
C ALA A 197 -19.62 -7.45 29.24
N LEU A 198 -18.65 -6.54 29.05
CA LEU A 198 -18.86 -5.23 28.44
C LEU A 198 -18.85 -5.27 26.90
N TYR A 199 -18.53 -6.42 26.31
CA TYR A 199 -18.37 -6.57 24.87
C TYR A 199 -19.11 -7.82 24.38
N ASP A 200 -19.69 -7.74 23.19
CA ASP A 200 -20.49 -8.83 22.62
C ASP A 200 -19.65 -9.98 22.04
N SER A 201 -18.34 -9.76 21.84
CA SER A 201 -17.44 -10.74 21.23
C SER A 201 -16.01 -10.65 21.75
N ASP A 202 -15.20 -11.67 21.44
CA ASP A 202 -13.77 -11.75 21.75
C ASP A 202 -12.87 -11.16 20.65
N VAL A 203 -13.46 -10.51 19.65
CA VAL A 203 -12.76 -9.72 18.63
C VAL A 203 -13.28 -8.28 18.64
N ASP A 204 -12.46 -7.32 18.22
CA ASP A 204 -12.93 -5.94 18.05
C ASP A 204 -13.61 -5.78 16.69
N THR A 205 -14.95 -5.75 16.70
CA THR A 205 -15.74 -5.56 15.48
C THR A 205 -15.85 -4.10 15.04
N ASP A 206 -15.37 -3.14 15.83
CA ASP A 206 -15.56 -1.73 15.53
C ASP A 206 -14.65 -1.28 14.38
N MET A 207 -15.27 -0.70 13.35
CA MET A 207 -14.59 0.08 12.33
C MET A 207 -14.91 1.56 12.53
N VAL A 208 -13.86 2.39 12.60
CA VAL A 208 -13.97 3.84 12.60
C VAL A 208 -13.40 4.35 11.28
N LEU A 209 -14.09 5.26 10.62
CA LEU A 209 -13.72 5.77 9.32
C LEU A 209 -13.84 7.30 9.25
N LEU A 210 -12.82 7.91 8.65
CA LEU A 210 -12.77 9.29 8.23
C LEU A 210 -13.10 9.39 6.74
N ARG A 211 -13.99 10.34 6.43
CA ARG A 211 -14.28 10.85 5.10
C ARG A 211 -13.60 12.21 4.93
N LEU A 212 -12.88 12.38 3.83
CA LEU A 212 -12.10 13.58 3.52
C LEU A 212 -12.65 14.22 2.27
N GLU A 213 -13.03 15.49 2.36
CA GLU A 213 -13.65 16.24 1.26
C GLU A 213 -12.94 17.57 1.06
N ALA A 214 -12.77 17.99 -0.19
CA ALA A 214 -12.36 19.36 -0.48
C ALA A 214 -13.54 20.30 -0.23
N GLU A 215 -13.26 21.53 0.19
CA GLU A 215 -14.30 22.52 0.48
C GLU A 215 -15.17 22.84 -0.76
N ALA A 216 -14.58 22.82 -1.96
CA ALA A 216 -15.29 23.03 -3.23
C ALA A 216 -16.29 21.89 -3.55
N ASP A 217 -16.00 20.66 -3.14
CA ASP A 217 -16.86 19.49 -3.38
C ASP A 217 -18.01 19.40 -2.36
N ALA A 218 -17.76 19.84 -1.13
CA ALA A 218 -18.75 19.84 -0.05
C ALA A 218 -19.93 20.80 -0.29
N ALA A 219 -19.73 21.86 -1.07
CA ALA A 219 -20.80 22.81 -1.44
C ALA A 219 -21.82 22.19 -2.41
N VAL A 220 -21.40 21.23 -3.23
CA VAL A 220 -22.25 20.55 -4.22
C VAL A 220 -23.13 19.49 -3.56
N ALA A 221 -22.63 18.79 -2.53
CA ALA A 221 -23.40 17.80 -1.76
C ALA A 221 -24.53 18.42 -0.89
N ALA A 222 -24.51 19.74 -0.66
CA ALA A 222 -25.48 20.45 0.17
C ALA A 222 -26.73 20.99 -0.59
N GLY A 223 -26.94 20.61 -1.86
CA GLY A 223 -28.17 20.90 -2.62
C GLY A 223 -29.40 20.11 -2.10
N PRO A 224 -30.64 20.59 -2.31
CA PRO A 224 -31.71 20.52 -1.31
C PRO A 224 -32.27 19.10 -1.09
N ALA A 225 -31.72 18.39 -0.11
CA ALA A 225 -32.37 17.28 0.56
C ALA A 225 -33.26 17.81 1.71
N ALA A 226 -34.35 18.53 1.38
CA ALA A 226 -35.38 18.87 2.36
C ALA A 226 -36.67 19.37 1.69
N VAL A 227 -37.57 18.45 1.26
CA VAL A 227 -39.02 18.48 1.55
C VAL A 227 -39.58 17.08 1.25
N ALA A 228 -39.56 16.17 2.24
CA ALA A 228 -40.42 14.99 2.25
C ALA A 228 -40.54 14.44 3.69
N ALA A 229 -41.02 15.26 4.61
CA ALA A 229 -41.53 14.81 5.90
C ALA A 229 -42.54 15.83 6.42
N GLY A 230 -43.82 15.62 6.09
CA GLY A 230 -44.94 16.43 6.58
C GLY A 230 -46.21 15.60 6.48
N GLY A 231 -46.81 15.30 7.62
CA GLY A 231 -47.82 14.27 7.81
C GLY A 231 -49.16 14.51 7.11
N ALA A 232 -49.89 13.40 6.99
CA ALA A 232 -51.27 13.34 6.57
C ALA A 232 -52.19 14.10 7.54
N VAL A 233 -52.86 15.15 7.07
CA VAL A 233 -54.16 15.61 7.60
C VAL A 233 -55.00 16.11 6.43
N ALA A 234 -56.27 15.69 6.43
CA ALA A 234 -57.26 15.90 5.40
C ALA A 234 -57.82 17.32 5.29
N GLY A 235 -58.25 17.68 4.07
CA GLY A 235 -59.44 18.48 3.80
C GLY A 235 -59.28 19.99 3.65
N GLY A 236 -59.74 20.54 2.52
CA GLY A 236 -60.10 21.96 2.42
C GLY A 236 -59.79 22.60 1.06
N THR A 237 -60.86 22.94 0.35
CA THR A 237 -60.94 23.50 -1.01
C THR A 237 -60.63 25.00 -1.14
N SER A 238 -60.55 25.45 -2.40
CA SER A 238 -60.52 26.84 -2.98
C SER A 238 -59.13 27.52 -3.01
N GLY A 239 -58.67 28.21 -4.06
CA GLY A 239 -59.21 28.64 -5.36
C GLY A 239 -58.42 29.87 -5.85
N ALA A 240 -58.12 29.94 -7.16
CA ALA A 240 -57.62 31.11 -7.96
C ALA A 240 -56.23 31.69 -7.62
N ALA A 241 -55.54 32.47 -8.46
CA ALA A 241 -55.26 32.53 -9.90
C ALA A 241 -54.24 33.69 -10.09
N ALA A 242 -53.36 33.58 -11.10
CA ALA A 242 -52.62 34.64 -11.81
C ALA A 242 -51.45 35.39 -11.12
N GLY A 243 -50.35 35.54 -11.89
CA GLY A 243 -49.31 36.55 -11.66
C GLY A 243 -47.94 36.18 -12.25
N GLU A 244 -47.75 36.42 -13.56
CA GLU A 244 -46.43 36.45 -14.21
C GLU A 244 -45.55 37.59 -13.64
N ALA A 245 -44.25 37.31 -13.44
CA ALA A 245 -43.20 38.33 -13.53
C ALA A 245 -41.86 37.66 -13.87
N SER A 246 -41.41 37.94 -15.09
CA SER A 246 -40.10 37.69 -15.67
C SER A 246 -38.94 38.30 -14.86
N GLY A 247 -37.84 37.57 -14.74
CA GLY A 247 -36.56 38.08 -14.26
C GLY A 247 -35.44 37.08 -14.57
N GLU A 248 -34.80 37.26 -15.74
CA GLU A 248 -33.55 36.62 -16.10
C GLU A 248 -32.46 36.92 -15.06
N ALA A 249 -31.82 35.87 -14.57
CA ALA A 249 -30.46 35.93 -14.05
C ALA A 249 -29.70 34.71 -14.60
N ALA A 250 -29.01 34.94 -15.71
CA ALA A 250 -28.04 34.03 -16.28
C ALA A 250 -26.92 33.76 -15.25
N ALA A 251 -26.90 32.55 -14.68
CA ALA A 251 -25.75 32.04 -13.96
C ALA A 251 -24.78 31.47 -15.01
N GLY A 252 -23.74 32.23 -15.29
CA GLY A 252 -22.67 31.86 -16.21
C GLY A 252 -22.02 30.53 -15.84
N ALA A 253 -21.78 29.72 -16.88
CA ALA A 253 -20.95 28.54 -16.84
C ALA A 253 -19.54 28.87 -16.33
N GLY A 254 -19.31 28.66 -15.04
CA GLY A 254 -17.98 28.57 -14.44
C GLY A 254 -17.50 27.12 -14.51
N GLY A 255 -16.63 26.82 -15.47
CA GLY A 255 -15.95 25.53 -15.55
C GLY A 255 -15.02 25.31 -14.36
N GLY A 256 -15.51 24.64 -13.33
CA GLY A 256 -14.71 24.01 -12.28
C GLY A 256 -14.29 22.61 -12.73
N ALA A 257 -13.17 22.52 -13.45
CA ALA A 257 -12.54 21.23 -13.73
C ALA A 257 -11.75 20.79 -12.49
N GLY A 258 -12.17 19.70 -11.81
CA GLY A 258 -11.27 18.95 -10.92
C GLY A 258 -11.82 18.39 -9.59
N GLY A 259 -13.13 18.47 -9.31
CA GLY A 259 -13.71 17.87 -8.10
C GLY A 259 -14.04 16.38 -8.27
N HIS A 260 -13.53 15.51 -7.39
CA HIS A 260 -13.89 14.09 -7.40
C HIS A 260 -15.28 13.96 -6.75
N PRO A 261 -16.28 13.30 -7.36
CA PRO A 261 -17.66 13.33 -6.85
C PRO A 261 -17.86 12.66 -5.49
N LEU A 262 -16.84 11.93 -5.00
CA LEU A 262 -16.85 11.38 -3.65
C LEU A 262 -15.97 12.16 -2.67
N GLY A 263 -15.12 13.10 -3.09
CA GLY A 263 -14.15 13.80 -2.23
C GLY A 263 -12.71 13.30 -2.40
N LEU A 264 -11.85 13.60 -1.43
CA LEU A 264 -10.40 13.37 -1.50
C LEU A 264 -9.99 11.95 -1.10
N GLY A 265 -10.67 11.35 -0.13
CA GLY A 265 -10.25 10.03 0.35
C GLY A 265 -10.99 9.50 1.57
N ALA A 266 -10.67 8.25 1.91
CA ALA A 266 -11.20 7.53 3.06
C ALA A 266 -10.07 6.88 3.88
N LEU A 267 -10.10 7.06 5.19
CA LEU A 267 -9.17 6.40 6.12
C LEU A 267 -9.96 5.69 7.22
N GLY A 268 -9.90 4.36 7.25
CA GLY A 268 -10.55 3.55 8.28
C GLY A 268 -9.58 2.70 9.09
N TRP A 269 -9.95 2.34 10.31
CA TRP A 269 -9.21 1.41 11.18
C TRP A 269 -10.07 0.20 11.51
N PHE A 270 -9.53 -1.01 11.34
CA PHE A 270 -10.23 -2.26 11.67
C PHE A 270 -9.25 -3.38 12.03
N ALA A 271 -9.57 -4.18 13.05
CA ALA A 271 -8.70 -5.24 13.58
C ALA A 271 -8.92 -6.60 12.86
N VAL A 272 -7.99 -6.95 11.97
CA VAL A 272 -7.87 -8.29 11.37
C VAL A 272 -6.46 -8.46 10.80
N HIS A 273 -5.78 -9.57 11.09
CA HIS A 273 -4.48 -9.86 10.46
C HIS A 273 -4.59 -9.92 8.93
N CYS A 274 -3.54 -9.48 8.22
CA CYS A 274 -3.39 -9.70 6.78
C CYS A 274 -2.61 -11.00 6.52
N THR A 275 -3.24 -12.10 6.95
CA THR A 275 -2.75 -13.49 6.85
C THR A 275 -3.78 -14.37 6.13
N SER A 276 -4.56 -13.78 5.22
CA SER A 276 -5.45 -14.57 4.36
C SER A 276 -4.65 -15.41 3.37
N LEU A 277 -3.56 -14.86 2.84
CA LEU A 277 -2.53 -15.60 2.11
C LEU A 277 -1.61 -16.29 3.12
N ASN A 278 -1.63 -17.62 3.16
CA ASN A 278 -0.84 -18.39 4.12
C ASN A 278 0.67 -18.42 3.78
N ASN A 279 1.44 -19.11 4.61
CA ASN A 279 2.90 -19.23 4.48
C ASN A 279 3.39 -20.04 3.25
N THR A 280 2.49 -20.60 2.44
CA THR A 280 2.82 -21.27 1.17
C THR A 280 2.81 -20.30 -0.02
N ASN A 281 2.17 -19.14 0.13
CA ASN A 281 2.16 -18.09 -0.89
C ASN A 281 3.59 -17.61 -1.17
N ARG A 282 3.91 -17.41 -2.45
CA ARG A 282 5.19 -16.88 -2.94
C ARG A 282 5.05 -15.62 -3.79
N LEU A 283 3.86 -15.03 -3.88
CA LEU A 283 3.64 -13.79 -4.61
C LEU A 283 3.59 -12.61 -3.65
N VAL A 284 4.27 -11.52 -4.00
CA VAL A 284 4.14 -10.26 -3.26
C VAL A 284 2.70 -9.76 -3.37
N SER A 285 2.08 -9.42 -2.23
CA SER A 285 0.69 -8.99 -2.17
C SER A 285 0.42 -8.13 -0.93
N GLY A 286 -0.54 -7.20 -1.05
CA GLY A 286 -1.04 -6.43 0.09
C GLY A 286 -2.16 -7.11 0.88
N ASP A 287 -2.51 -8.37 0.52
CA ASP A 287 -3.49 -9.22 1.20
C ASP A 287 -4.88 -8.55 1.33
N ASN A 288 -5.66 -8.89 2.36
CA ASN A 288 -7.05 -8.50 2.49
C ASN A 288 -7.28 -6.98 2.69
N LYS A 289 -6.36 -6.24 3.35
CA LYS A 289 -6.49 -4.77 3.52
C LYS A 289 -6.14 -3.99 2.26
N ALA A 290 -5.16 -4.43 1.49
CA ALA A 290 -4.93 -3.83 0.18
C ALA A 290 -6.07 -4.15 -0.78
N ALA A 291 -6.64 -5.36 -0.74
CA ALA A 291 -7.86 -5.67 -1.49
C ALA A 291 -9.01 -4.70 -1.12
N ALA A 292 -9.21 -4.44 0.17
CA ALA A 292 -10.22 -3.49 0.64
C ALA A 292 -9.97 -2.06 0.13
N SER A 293 -8.71 -1.60 0.20
CA SER A 293 -8.29 -0.28 -0.25
C SER A 293 -8.47 -0.11 -1.76
N LEU A 294 -8.03 -1.10 -2.55
CA LEU A 294 -8.21 -1.12 -4.01
C LEU A 294 -9.69 -1.15 -4.41
N LEU A 295 -10.54 -1.87 -3.68
CA LEU A 295 -11.99 -1.89 -3.91
C LEU A 295 -12.63 -0.51 -3.67
N LEU A 296 -12.20 0.20 -2.62
CA LEU A 296 -12.69 1.55 -2.32
C LEU A 296 -12.23 2.59 -3.34
N GLU A 297 -10.95 2.57 -3.72
CA GLU A 297 -10.39 3.44 -4.76
C GLU A 297 -11.10 3.26 -6.10
N ARG A 298 -11.41 2.00 -6.46
CA ARG A 298 -12.20 1.72 -7.67
C ARG A 298 -13.64 2.13 -7.57
N TRP A 299 -14.30 1.87 -6.43
CA TRP A 299 -15.66 2.35 -6.20
C TRP A 299 -15.77 3.87 -6.42
N ALA A 300 -14.74 4.62 -5.98
CA ALA A 300 -14.66 6.05 -6.22
C ALA A 300 -14.46 6.41 -7.70
N ALA A 301 -13.55 5.73 -8.40
CA ALA A 301 -13.34 5.92 -9.83
C ALA A 301 -14.60 5.59 -10.67
N GLU A 302 -15.35 4.54 -10.29
CA GLU A 302 -16.62 4.18 -10.94
C GLU A 302 -17.72 5.22 -10.70
N ALA A 303 -17.79 5.77 -9.48
CA ALA A 303 -18.72 6.86 -9.18
C ALA A 303 -18.38 8.11 -10.01
N GLU A 304 -17.10 8.41 -10.17
CA GLU A 304 -16.62 9.50 -11.02
C GLU A 304 -16.98 9.30 -12.49
N ALA A 305 -16.67 8.13 -13.05
CA ALA A 305 -17.00 7.84 -14.43
C ALA A 305 -18.51 7.94 -14.71
N ARG A 306 -19.36 7.47 -13.78
CA ARG A 306 -20.83 7.61 -13.89
C ARG A 306 -21.29 9.06 -13.83
N ALA A 307 -20.72 9.86 -12.92
CA ALA A 307 -21.04 11.29 -12.82
C ALA A 307 -20.62 12.05 -14.09
N SER A 308 -19.43 11.78 -14.62
CA SER A 308 -18.97 12.38 -15.88
C SER A 308 -19.84 11.97 -17.07
N ALA A 309 -20.27 10.71 -17.14
CA ALA A 309 -21.17 10.24 -18.19
C ALA A 309 -22.55 10.90 -18.11
N ALA A 310 -23.11 11.06 -16.91
CA ALA A 310 -24.36 11.76 -16.69
C ALA A 310 -24.26 13.24 -17.10
N ALA A 311 -23.20 13.94 -16.68
CA ALA A 311 -22.95 15.33 -17.06
C ALA A 311 -22.80 15.50 -18.58
N ALA A 312 -22.11 14.57 -19.25
CA ALA A 312 -21.99 14.58 -20.71
C ALA A 312 -23.35 14.36 -21.41
N ALA A 313 -24.20 13.48 -20.87
CA ALA A 313 -25.54 13.25 -21.39
C ALA A 313 -26.45 14.49 -21.21
N GLU A 314 -26.39 15.15 -20.05
CA GLU A 314 -27.12 16.39 -19.79
C GLU A 314 -26.65 17.54 -20.69
N ALA A 315 -25.34 17.72 -20.87
CA ALA A 315 -24.79 18.72 -21.79
C ALA A 315 -25.18 18.45 -23.25
N GLY A 316 -25.26 17.18 -23.65
CA GLY A 316 -25.79 16.78 -24.95
C GLY A 316 -27.28 17.13 -25.11
N ALA A 317 -28.07 16.92 -24.06
CA ALA A 317 -29.51 17.22 -24.06
C ALA A 317 -29.81 18.73 -24.01
N SER A 318 -29.02 19.53 -23.29
CA SER A 318 -29.16 20.99 -23.25
C SER A 318 -28.75 21.64 -24.57
N GLY A 319 -27.64 21.19 -25.18
CA GLY A 319 -27.23 21.65 -26.52
C GLY A 319 -28.25 21.30 -27.62
N ALA A 320 -28.96 20.17 -27.48
CA ALA A 320 -30.08 19.83 -28.37
C ALA A 320 -31.30 20.74 -28.17
N LYS A 321 -31.56 21.23 -26.94
CA LYS A 321 -32.66 22.17 -26.65
C LYS A 321 -32.36 23.60 -27.09
N GLU A 322 -31.14 24.10 -26.90
CA GLU A 322 -30.73 25.44 -27.37
C GLU A 322 -30.77 25.53 -28.90
N THR A 323 -30.28 24.51 -29.60
CA THR A 323 -30.35 24.47 -31.08
C THR A 323 -31.77 24.32 -31.61
N ALA A 324 -32.66 23.64 -30.88
CA ALA A 324 -34.08 23.58 -31.20
C ALA A 324 -34.79 24.93 -30.96
N ALA A 325 -34.35 25.71 -29.96
CA ALA A 325 -34.88 27.05 -29.69
C ALA A 325 -34.41 28.09 -30.74
N GLU A 326 -33.13 28.06 -31.15
CA GLU A 326 -32.60 28.94 -32.21
C GLU A 326 -33.20 28.62 -33.60
N ALA A 327 -33.55 27.35 -33.86
CA ALA A 327 -34.22 26.94 -35.09
C ALA A 327 -35.70 27.38 -35.16
N VAL A 328 -36.32 27.71 -34.02
CA VAL A 328 -37.71 28.21 -33.97
C VAL A 328 -37.77 29.74 -34.05
N ASP A 329 -36.72 30.45 -33.64
CA ASP A 329 -36.64 31.92 -33.69
C ASP A 329 -36.14 32.47 -35.05
N SER A 330 -35.38 31.66 -35.80
CA SER A 330 -34.98 32.00 -37.18
C SER A 330 -35.95 31.41 -38.19
N GLY A 331 -36.99 32.17 -38.55
CA GLY A 331 -37.98 31.82 -39.58
C GLY A 331 -37.41 31.73 -41.00
N GLY A 332 -36.49 30.80 -41.25
CA GLY A 332 -35.80 30.61 -42.52
C GLY A 332 -35.68 29.13 -42.88
N ALA A 333 -36.54 28.67 -43.78
CA ALA A 333 -36.36 27.41 -44.48
C ALA A 333 -35.16 27.50 -45.44
N ALA A 334 -34.10 26.71 -45.17
CA ALA A 334 -33.29 25.95 -46.14
C ALA A 334 -31.84 25.74 -45.64
N GLY A 335 -31.39 24.49 -45.64
CA GLY A 335 -29.97 24.14 -45.80
C GLY A 335 -29.14 23.95 -44.54
N ALA A 336 -29.48 22.99 -43.67
CA ALA A 336 -28.57 22.49 -42.62
C ALA A 336 -28.72 20.97 -42.46
N GLY A 337 -28.34 20.22 -43.51
CA GLY A 337 -28.37 18.75 -43.51
C GLY A 337 -27.20 18.08 -42.77
N GLU A 338 -26.29 18.83 -42.15
CA GLU A 338 -25.02 18.25 -41.63
C GLU A 338 -24.66 18.54 -40.16
N SER A 339 -25.50 19.20 -39.34
CA SER A 339 -25.02 19.72 -38.03
C SER A 339 -25.71 19.25 -36.75
N GLN A 340 -26.83 18.51 -36.78
CA GLN A 340 -27.42 17.93 -35.55
C GLN A 340 -27.02 16.47 -35.32
N GLN A 341 -26.98 15.66 -36.37
CA GLN A 341 -26.69 14.23 -36.27
C GLN A 341 -25.23 13.97 -35.88
N GLY A 342 -24.28 14.78 -36.37
CA GLY A 342 -22.85 14.67 -36.04
C GLY A 342 -22.50 15.07 -34.61
N ARG A 343 -23.20 16.06 -34.02
CA ARG A 343 -22.99 16.46 -32.61
C ARG A 343 -23.62 15.46 -31.63
N GLY A 344 -24.82 14.94 -31.97
CA GLY A 344 -25.44 13.83 -31.24
C GLY A 344 -24.59 12.55 -31.28
N GLN A 345 -24.00 12.23 -32.43
CA GLN A 345 -23.07 11.09 -32.57
C GLN A 345 -21.77 11.28 -31.78
N ALA A 346 -21.20 12.49 -31.75
CA ALA A 346 -19.99 12.78 -30.96
C ALA A 346 -20.24 12.70 -29.45
N ALA A 347 -21.37 13.24 -28.97
CA ALA A 347 -21.79 13.11 -27.58
C ALA A 347 -22.10 11.65 -27.21
N TRP A 348 -22.74 10.90 -28.11
CA TRP A 348 -23.03 9.47 -27.94
C TRP A 348 -21.76 8.60 -27.97
N ALA A 349 -20.77 8.94 -28.79
CA ALA A 349 -19.46 8.29 -28.82
C ALA A 349 -18.62 8.60 -27.57
N ALA A 350 -18.70 9.84 -27.06
CA ALA A 350 -18.10 10.21 -25.78
C ALA A 350 -18.76 9.48 -24.61
N ALA A 351 -20.10 9.38 -24.61
CA ALA A 351 -20.86 8.63 -23.61
C ALA A 351 -20.54 7.12 -23.66
N GLN A 352 -20.39 6.53 -24.84
CA GLN A 352 -19.92 5.14 -24.98
C GLN A 352 -18.47 4.95 -24.55
N SER A 353 -17.60 5.92 -24.81
CA SER A 353 -16.21 5.87 -24.37
C SER A 353 -16.12 5.97 -22.85
N ALA A 354 -16.95 6.82 -22.22
CA ALA A 354 -17.09 6.92 -20.78
C ALA A 354 -17.72 5.64 -20.17
N ALA A 355 -18.74 5.05 -20.82
CA ALA A 355 -19.33 3.79 -20.40
C ALA A 355 -18.36 2.60 -20.55
N ALA A 356 -17.54 2.59 -21.60
CA ALA A 356 -16.48 1.60 -21.79
C ALA A 356 -15.35 1.77 -20.77
N ALA A 357 -15.00 3.00 -20.41
CA ALA A 357 -14.07 3.31 -19.33
C ALA A 357 -14.62 2.89 -17.97
N ALA A 358 -15.91 3.11 -17.70
CA ALA A 358 -16.60 2.64 -16.50
C ALA A 358 -16.68 1.10 -16.45
N ALA A 359 -16.97 0.44 -17.57
CA ALA A 359 -16.96 -1.02 -17.67
C ALA A 359 -15.55 -1.61 -17.47
N ALA A 360 -14.52 -0.95 -18.01
CA ALA A 360 -13.12 -1.34 -17.81
C ALA A 360 -12.65 -1.11 -16.36
N ALA A 361 -13.05 -0.01 -15.73
CA ALA A 361 -12.79 0.27 -14.31
C ALA A 361 -13.46 -0.79 -13.40
N SER A 362 -14.67 -1.23 -13.78
CA SER A 362 -15.46 -2.23 -13.05
C SER A 362 -15.00 -3.67 -13.25
N ALA A 363 -14.32 -3.96 -14.37
CA ALA A 363 -13.76 -5.27 -14.65
C ALA A 363 -12.47 -5.54 -13.83
N ALA A 364 -11.66 -4.54 -13.51
CA ALA A 364 -10.26 -4.76 -13.08
C ALA A 364 -9.96 -5.52 -11.76
N LEU A 365 -10.97 -5.92 -10.99
CA LEU A 365 -10.82 -6.85 -9.86
C LEU A 365 -11.47 -8.22 -10.08
N GLY A 366 -12.25 -8.41 -11.15
CA GLY A 366 -13.12 -9.59 -11.27
C GLY A 366 -14.21 -9.63 -10.20
N LEU A 367 -14.32 -8.57 -9.42
CA LEU A 367 -15.07 -8.47 -8.18
C LEU A 367 -15.62 -7.04 -8.07
N ARG A 368 -16.93 -6.87 -8.24
CA ARG A 368 -17.61 -5.65 -7.82
C ARG A 368 -17.99 -5.80 -6.36
N LEU A 369 -18.03 -4.69 -5.62
CA LEU A 369 -18.52 -4.71 -4.25
C LEU A 369 -19.96 -5.28 -4.15
N GLY A 370 -20.77 -5.08 -5.21
CA GLY A 370 -22.09 -5.69 -5.36
C GLY A 370 -22.08 -7.21 -5.56
N ASP A 371 -21.01 -7.77 -6.15
CA ASP A 371 -20.90 -9.21 -6.38
C ASP A 371 -20.54 -9.95 -5.08
N ILE A 372 -19.69 -9.35 -4.25
CA ILE A 372 -19.26 -9.89 -2.94
C ILE A 372 -20.40 -9.89 -1.91
N THR A 373 -21.41 -9.04 -2.10
CA THR A 373 -22.53 -8.82 -1.16
C THR A 373 -23.81 -9.58 -1.53
N SER A 374 -23.78 -10.41 -2.58
CA SER A 374 -24.88 -11.30 -2.95
C SER A 374 -25.20 -12.29 -1.81
N PRO A 375 -26.47 -12.65 -1.56
CA PRO A 375 -26.87 -13.62 -0.52
C PRO A 375 -26.27 -15.04 -0.71
N GLN A 376 -25.54 -15.29 -1.80
CA GLN A 376 -24.74 -16.51 -2.02
C GLN A 376 -23.29 -16.16 -2.36
N PRO A 377 -22.48 -15.77 -1.36
CA PRO A 377 -21.09 -15.33 -1.57
C PRO A 377 -20.18 -16.44 -2.14
N GLU A 378 -20.51 -17.72 -1.93
CA GLU A 378 -19.79 -18.87 -2.49
C GLU A 378 -19.92 -18.97 -4.02
N LEU A 379 -21.06 -18.56 -4.58
CA LEU A 379 -21.28 -18.50 -6.03
C LEU A 379 -20.58 -17.29 -6.66
N ALA A 380 -20.51 -16.17 -5.94
CA ALA A 380 -19.74 -15.00 -6.35
C ALA A 380 -18.22 -15.26 -6.28
N ALA A 381 -17.75 -15.99 -5.27
CA ALA A 381 -16.37 -16.47 -5.18
C ALA A 381 -16.05 -17.47 -6.31
N ALA A 382 -16.97 -18.38 -6.64
CA ALA A 382 -16.84 -19.28 -7.79
C ALA A 382 -16.86 -18.54 -9.14
N ALA A 383 -17.53 -17.38 -9.22
CA ALA A 383 -17.51 -16.50 -10.38
C ALA A 383 -16.23 -15.63 -10.47
N ALA A 384 -15.59 -15.36 -9.32
CA ALA A 384 -14.33 -14.62 -9.20
C ALA A 384 -13.07 -15.50 -9.32
N GLY A 385 -13.22 -16.83 -9.34
CA GLY A 385 -12.12 -17.79 -9.43
C GLY A 385 -12.66 -19.21 -9.48
N GLY A 386 -12.46 -19.89 -10.62
CA GLY A 386 -13.15 -21.13 -11.00
C GLY A 386 -13.21 -22.28 -9.98
N ARG A 387 -14.33 -23.01 -10.06
CA ARG A 387 -14.64 -24.36 -9.53
C ARG A 387 -13.74 -24.93 -8.41
N ALA A 388 -14.37 -25.13 -7.26
CA ALA A 388 -13.95 -26.10 -6.24
C ALA A 388 -13.47 -27.41 -6.89
N ALA A 389 -12.19 -27.74 -6.67
CA ALA A 389 -11.70 -29.09 -6.93
C ALA A 389 -12.52 -30.07 -6.08
N GLN A 390 -13.17 -31.04 -6.74
CA GLN A 390 -13.97 -32.07 -6.10
C GLN A 390 -13.14 -32.84 -5.06
N PRO A 391 -13.68 -33.14 -3.87
CA PRO A 391 -12.96 -33.85 -2.83
C PRO A 391 -12.76 -35.32 -3.21
N PHE A 392 -11.53 -35.82 -3.10
CA PHE A 392 -11.27 -37.26 -3.02
C PHE A 392 -11.88 -37.79 -1.72
N ALA A 393 -12.79 -38.77 -1.84
CA ALA A 393 -13.51 -39.35 -0.72
C ALA A 393 -12.60 -40.20 0.20
N PHE A 394 -12.72 -39.95 1.49
CA PHE A 394 -12.10 -40.67 2.59
C PHE A 394 -12.71 -42.07 2.81
N ARG A 395 -11.93 -42.99 3.39
CA ARG A 395 -12.47 -44.13 4.16
C ARG A 395 -11.67 -44.33 5.45
N LEU A 396 -12.38 -44.18 6.57
CA LEU A 396 -11.90 -44.39 7.94
C LEU A 396 -11.98 -45.87 8.36
N ARG A 397 -11.02 -46.28 9.19
CA ARG A 397 -11.08 -47.28 10.29
C ARG A 397 -10.03 -46.78 11.29
N GLY A 398 -10.23 -46.57 12.59
CA GLY A 398 -11.20 -47.06 13.57
C GLY A 398 -10.41 -47.53 14.80
N ALA A 399 -10.88 -47.17 16.01
CA ALA A 399 -10.42 -47.58 17.36
C ALA A 399 -9.13 -46.90 17.91
N SER A 400 -8.92 -46.67 19.21
CA SER A 400 -9.72 -46.62 20.46
C SER A 400 -8.74 -46.27 21.60
N GLU A 401 -9.20 -45.56 22.65
CA GLU A 401 -8.70 -45.63 24.05
C GLU A 401 -7.22 -45.20 24.34
N SER A 402 -6.76 -44.65 25.47
CA SER A 402 -7.27 -44.30 26.81
C SER A 402 -6.13 -43.63 27.63
N GLY A 403 -6.46 -42.79 28.63
CA GLY A 403 -5.70 -42.50 29.88
C GLY A 403 -4.33 -41.79 29.79
N GLY A 404 -3.83 -40.98 30.73
CA GLY A 404 -4.27 -40.57 32.07
C GLY A 404 -3.08 -39.96 32.86
N ALA A 405 -3.29 -38.76 33.43
CA ALA A 405 -2.81 -38.18 34.71
C ALA A 405 -1.35 -38.20 35.23
N GLY A 406 -0.93 -37.03 35.78
CA GLY A 406 -0.12 -36.83 37.02
C GLY A 406 1.39 -36.59 36.84
N GLY A 407 2.12 -35.74 37.59
CA GLY A 407 1.86 -34.90 38.75
C GLY A 407 3.19 -34.30 39.31
N ALA A 408 3.10 -33.04 39.77
CA ALA A 408 3.85 -32.23 40.77
C ALA A 408 5.29 -32.49 41.30
N GLY A 409 6.00 -31.36 41.52
CA GLY A 409 6.81 -31.00 42.71
C GLY A 409 8.35 -30.97 42.55
N SER A 410 9.19 -30.22 43.27
CA SER A 410 9.16 -28.96 44.06
C SER A 410 10.59 -28.71 44.62
N ALA A 411 11.00 -27.43 44.68
CA ALA A 411 11.86 -26.75 45.68
C ALA A 411 13.39 -26.98 45.86
N GLY A 412 14.07 -25.85 46.18
CA GLY A 412 15.27 -25.73 47.04
C GLY A 412 16.46 -24.97 46.40
N ASN A 413 16.56 -23.63 46.50
CA ASN A 413 17.32 -22.80 47.50
C ASN A 413 18.85 -23.07 47.50
N SER A 414 19.82 -22.15 47.58
CA SER A 414 19.94 -20.82 48.21
C SER A 414 21.33 -20.19 47.94
N GLY A 415 21.41 -18.84 47.95
CA GLY A 415 22.52 -18.00 48.45
C GLY A 415 23.75 -17.79 47.54
N SER A 416 24.53 -16.70 47.61
CA SER A 416 24.47 -15.36 48.25
C SER A 416 25.85 -14.72 48.02
N GLY A 417 25.94 -13.39 47.90
CA GLY A 417 27.19 -12.59 48.03
C GLY A 417 27.70 -12.00 46.71
N SER A 418 27.56 -10.69 46.44
CA SER A 418 28.37 -9.56 46.94
C SER A 418 29.84 -9.68 46.48
N SER A 419 30.54 -8.71 45.88
CA SER A 419 30.38 -7.26 45.84
C SER A 419 31.42 -6.63 44.88
N SER A 420 31.12 -5.40 44.43
CA SER A 420 32.01 -4.23 44.31
C SER A 420 33.13 -4.15 43.27
N GLY A 421 33.04 -3.09 42.46
CA GLY A 421 34.15 -2.20 42.10
C GLY A 421 34.26 -1.95 40.58
N SER A 422 33.65 -0.89 40.02
CA SER A 422 34.26 0.45 39.78
C SER A 422 35.56 0.38 38.97
N SER A 423 35.81 1.12 37.89
CA SER A 423 35.23 2.33 37.31
C SER A 423 36.05 2.70 36.06
N SER A 424 35.47 3.53 35.18
CA SER A 424 36.14 4.57 34.33
C SER A 424 37.17 4.09 33.29
N SER A 425 37.32 4.62 32.09
CA SER A 425 37.00 5.92 31.45
C SER A 425 37.49 5.78 29.99
N SER A 426 36.69 6.15 28.99
CA SER A 426 36.84 7.37 28.17
C SER A 426 37.85 7.30 27.01
N GLY A 427 37.46 7.85 25.85
CA GLY A 427 38.31 8.10 24.68
C GLY A 427 37.79 7.41 23.42
N ASP A 428 36.73 7.87 22.75
CA ASP A 428 36.56 9.10 21.96
C ASP A 428 37.36 9.15 20.64
N GLY A 429 36.67 9.52 19.55
CA GLY A 429 37.20 9.79 18.20
C GLY A 429 36.69 8.80 17.13
N GLY A 430 35.84 9.12 16.16
CA GLY A 430 35.43 10.40 15.59
C GLY A 430 35.91 10.52 14.14
N GLY A 431 34.97 10.50 13.18
CA GLY A 431 35.16 10.82 11.75
C GLY A 431 34.40 9.85 10.84
N GLY A 432 33.46 10.19 9.95
CA GLY A 432 33.05 11.48 9.39
C GLY A 432 33.43 11.59 7.91
N ALA A 433 32.56 11.18 6.98
CA ALA A 433 32.54 11.56 5.55
C ALA A 433 31.21 11.05 4.91
N SER A 434 30.23 11.90 4.62
CA SER A 434 30.06 12.81 3.47
C SER A 434 29.56 12.13 2.19
N ALA A 435 28.37 12.57 1.78
CA ALA A 435 27.54 12.13 0.68
C ALA A 435 28.03 12.55 -0.73
N GLY A 436 27.47 11.90 -1.75
CA GLY A 436 27.50 12.34 -3.15
C GLY A 436 26.27 11.84 -3.90
N GLY A 437 25.35 12.76 -4.24
CA GLY A 437 24.14 12.50 -5.03
C GLY A 437 24.37 12.69 -6.53
N GLY A 438 23.55 12.02 -7.34
CA GLY A 438 23.51 12.18 -8.79
C GLY A 438 22.13 11.82 -9.34
N GLY A 439 21.41 12.83 -9.83
CA GLY A 439 20.13 12.68 -10.53
C GLY A 439 20.32 12.50 -12.04
N GLY A 440 19.40 11.75 -12.66
CA GLY A 440 19.30 11.61 -14.10
C GLY A 440 17.86 11.35 -14.51
N GLY A 441 17.27 12.29 -15.25
CA GLY A 441 15.93 12.16 -15.82
C GLY A 441 15.93 11.41 -17.15
N ALA A 442 14.86 10.66 -17.40
CA ALA A 442 14.56 10.09 -18.71
C ALA A 442 13.06 10.27 -18.99
N GLY A 443 12.76 10.89 -20.13
CA GLY A 443 11.40 11.04 -20.67
C GLY A 443 10.97 9.79 -21.43
N GLY A 444 9.70 9.42 -21.26
CA GLY A 444 9.01 8.36 -21.98
C GLY A 444 7.50 8.64 -21.96
N GLY A 445 6.83 8.44 -23.10
CA GLY A 445 5.44 8.79 -23.35
C GLY A 445 4.46 8.31 -22.27
N GLY A 446 3.56 9.20 -21.87
CA GLY A 446 2.70 9.06 -20.70
C GLY A 446 1.78 7.85 -20.75
N ALA A 447 2.10 6.83 -19.96
CA ALA A 447 1.08 6.02 -19.31
C ALA A 447 0.38 6.89 -18.26
N PRO A 448 -0.96 6.84 -18.11
CA PRO A 448 -1.63 7.56 -17.05
C PRO A 448 -1.07 7.08 -15.70
N GLN A 449 -0.40 8.00 -14.99
CA GLN A 449 0.09 7.81 -13.64
C GLN A 449 -1.11 7.59 -12.71
N ARG A 450 -1.60 6.35 -12.59
CA ARG A 450 -2.74 5.98 -11.74
C ARG A 450 -2.51 6.21 -10.24
N PHE A 451 -1.28 6.55 -9.82
CA PHE A 451 -0.95 6.90 -8.44
C PHE A 451 -1.02 8.40 -8.10
N SER A 452 -1.47 9.32 -8.97
CA SER A 452 -1.80 10.67 -8.47
C SER A 452 -2.89 11.45 -9.22
N ARG A 453 -3.70 12.16 -8.40
CA ARG A 453 -4.91 12.98 -8.60
C ARG A 453 -6.29 12.34 -8.34
N GLY A 454 -6.35 11.06 -7.96
CA GLY A 454 -7.61 10.40 -7.58
C GLY A 454 -7.88 10.34 -6.07
N PHE A 455 -9.03 9.77 -5.72
CA PHE A 455 -9.42 9.37 -4.37
C PHE A 455 -8.42 8.39 -3.75
N VAL A 456 -7.95 8.66 -2.52
CA VAL A 456 -7.04 7.75 -1.78
C VAL A 456 -7.81 7.04 -0.67
N ALA A 457 -7.76 5.71 -0.62
CA ALA A 457 -8.47 4.93 0.39
C ALA A 457 -7.54 3.98 1.15
N ALA A 458 -7.60 3.98 2.47
CA ALA A 458 -6.86 3.02 3.29
C ALA A 458 -7.75 2.40 4.37
N VAL A 459 -7.65 1.08 4.53
CA VAL A 459 -8.11 0.38 5.74
C VAL A 459 -6.88 0.01 6.56
N ALA A 460 -6.50 0.88 7.48
CA ALA A 460 -5.36 0.73 8.36
C ALA A 460 -5.57 -0.34 9.45
N GLN A 461 -4.47 -0.71 10.10
CA GLN A 461 -4.47 -1.68 11.20
C GLN A 461 -4.94 -1.09 12.52
N ALA A 462 -5.49 -1.95 13.36
CA ALA A 462 -5.94 -1.61 14.71
C ALA A 462 -5.27 -2.48 15.78
N ALA A 463 -6.00 -2.84 16.84
CA ALA A 463 -5.55 -3.78 17.87
C ALA A 463 -5.69 -5.23 17.35
N VAL A 464 -4.70 -5.66 16.58
CA VAL A 464 -4.79 -6.84 15.72
C VAL A 464 -4.30 -8.14 16.37
N GLY A 465 -3.59 -8.08 17.49
CA GLY A 465 -2.67 -9.12 17.96
C GLY A 465 -3.22 -10.54 18.04
N ASP A 466 -4.51 -10.72 18.31
CA ASP A 466 -5.17 -12.01 18.44
C ASP A 466 -6.31 -12.22 17.42
N THR A 467 -6.37 -11.43 16.35
CA THR A 467 -7.46 -11.47 15.35
C THR A 467 -7.02 -12.08 14.01
N SER A 468 -7.64 -13.18 13.61
CA SER A 468 -7.33 -13.88 12.35
C SER A 468 -8.41 -13.64 11.27
N PRO A 469 -8.04 -13.49 9.98
CA PRO A 469 -8.98 -13.46 8.87
C PRO A 469 -9.50 -14.86 8.48
N ASN A 470 -8.95 -15.92 9.06
CA ASN A 470 -9.25 -17.32 8.74
C ASN A 470 -10.55 -17.78 9.43
N THR A 471 -11.64 -17.14 9.04
CA THR A 471 -12.95 -17.19 9.68
C THR A 471 -13.66 -18.56 9.64
N ALA A 472 -13.18 -19.53 8.85
CA ALA A 472 -13.73 -20.88 8.88
C ALA A 472 -13.26 -21.68 10.11
N GLY A 473 -12.23 -21.21 10.83
CA GLY A 473 -11.66 -21.84 12.01
C GLY A 473 -10.37 -22.62 11.73
N ALA A 474 -9.78 -23.19 12.77
CA ALA A 474 -8.53 -23.95 12.70
C ALA A 474 -8.77 -25.46 12.69
N TYR A 475 -8.13 -26.15 11.75
CA TYR A 475 -8.31 -27.60 11.52
C TYR A 475 -6.99 -28.31 11.30
N CYS A 476 -7.00 -29.59 11.62
CA CYS A 476 -5.91 -30.52 11.37
C CYS A 476 -5.82 -30.88 9.89
N LEU A 477 -4.64 -30.72 9.29
CA LEU A 477 -4.40 -31.03 7.88
C LEU A 477 -4.53 -32.54 7.57
N ASP A 478 -4.22 -33.41 8.54
CA ASP A 478 -4.20 -34.85 8.38
C ASP A 478 -5.59 -35.51 8.53
N THR A 479 -6.37 -35.05 9.51
CA THR A 479 -7.67 -35.65 9.87
C THR A 479 -8.86 -34.82 9.41
N GLY A 480 -8.69 -33.53 9.14
CA GLY A 480 -9.76 -32.59 8.84
C GLY A 480 -10.62 -32.20 10.05
N LEU A 481 -10.29 -32.66 11.26
CA LEU A 481 -10.99 -32.32 12.50
C LEU A 481 -10.55 -30.93 13.02
N PRO A 482 -11.38 -30.25 13.83
CA PRO A 482 -10.95 -29.02 14.51
C PRO A 482 -9.70 -29.24 15.35
N CYS A 483 -8.82 -28.23 15.41
CA CYS A 483 -7.67 -28.29 16.29
C CYS A 483 -8.09 -28.30 17.77
N GLU A 484 -7.21 -28.83 18.62
CA GLU A 484 -7.33 -28.63 20.06
C GLU A 484 -7.08 -27.14 20.40
N PRO A 485 -8.01 -26.46 21.08
CA PRO A 485 -7.98 -25.00 21.18
C PRO A 485 -6.97 -24.46 22.19
N GLU A 486 -6.66 -25.17 23.27
CA GLU A 486 -5.79 -24.69 24.35
C GLU A 486 -4.34 -24.51 23.89
N HIS A 487 -3.85 -25.40 23.03
CA HIS A 487 -2.48 -25.43 22.54
C HIS A 487 -2.35 -25.24 21.02
N SER A 488 -3.48 -25.21 20.28
CA SER A 488 -3.51 -25.16 18.82
C SER A 488 -2.75 -26.32 18.19
N THR A 489 -3.10 -27.54 18.61
CA THR A 489 -2.42 -28.76 18.16
C THR A 489 -3.36 -29.77 17.53
N CYS A 490 -2.76 -30.68 16.76
CA CYS A 490 -3.38 -31.85 16.18
C CYS A 490 -2.52 -33.04 16.55
N ASN A 491 -3.06 -33.95 17.36
CA ASN A 491 -2.30 -35.08 17.92
C ASN A 491 -1.01 -34.62 18.65
N GLY A 492 -1.07 -33.47 19.33
CA GLY A 492 0.04 -32.86 20.05
C GLY A 492 1.05 -32.09 19.19
N ARG A 493 0.81 -31.96 17.88
CA ARG A 493 1.69 -31.21 16.94
C ARG A 493 1.03 -29.92 16.49
N ASN A 494 1.77 -28.81 16.51
CA ASN A 494 1.25 -27.52 16.07
C ASN A 494 1.33 -27.36 14.54
N GLU A 495 2.31 -27.96 13.86
CA GLU A 495 2.52 -27.82 12.40
C GLU A 495 1.34 -28.30 11.56
N LEU A 496 0.50 -29.16 12.14
CA LEU A 496 -0.69 -29.71 11.50
C LEU A 496 -1.94 -28.85 11.71
N CYS A 497 -1.93 -27.89 12.64
CA CYS A 497 -3.08 -27.05 12.94
C CYS A 497 -3.06 -25.75 12.13
N HIS A 498 -3.96 -25.62 11.15
CA HIS A 498 -4.02 -24.46 10.25
C HIS A 498 -5.40 -23.81 10.26
N GLY A 499 -5.41 -22.48 10.32
CA GLY A 499 -6.57 -21.64 10.09
C GLY A 499 -6.99 -21.72 8.62
N ARG A 500 -8.30 -21.75 8.37
CA ARG A 500 -8.87 -21.77 7.03
C ARG A 500 -9.64 -20.49 6.74
N GLY A 501 -9.32 -19.87 5.60
CA GLY A 501 -10.08 -18.75 5.06
C GLY A 501 -11.51 -19.16 4.64
N PRO A 502 -12.41 -18.18 4.44
CA PRO A 502 -13.80 -18.44 4.04
C PRO A 502 -13.94 -19.11 2.65
N ALA A 503 -12.91 -19.08 1.80
CA ALA A 503 -12.90 -19.73 0.49
C ALA A 503 -11.86 -20.86 0.40
N TRP A 504 -11.48 -21.45 1.54
CA TRP A 504 -10.51 -22.56 1.57
C TRP A 504 -10.87 -23.66 0.55
N PRO A 505 -9.90 -24.17 -0.24
CA PRO A 505 -8.45 -23.92 -0.16
C PRO A 505 -7.92 -22.73 -0.97
N ASP A 506 -8.76 -21.86 -1.52
CA ASP A 506 -8.29 -20.66 -2.23
C ASP A 506 -8.09 -19.48 -1.27
N ASP A 507 -6.85 -19.31 -0.85
CA ASP A 507 -6.42 -18.23 0.06
C ASP A 507 -6.54 -16.84 -0.57
N ARG A 508 -6.38 -16.73 -1.89
CA ARG A 508 -6.52 -15.45 -2.59
C ARG A 508 -7.99 -15.07 -2.71
N ALA A 509 -8.87 -16.02 -3.00
CA ALA A 509 -10.31 -15.79 -2.91
C ALA A 509 -10.71 -15.43 -1.47
N SER A 510 -10.11 -16.07 -0.47
CA SER A 510 -10.31 -15.75 0.95
C SER A 510 -9.89 -14.32 1.27
N ALA A 511 -8.71 -13.89 0.82
CA ALA A 511 -8.22 -12.52 0.98
C ALA A 511 -9.17 -11.50 0.33
N ALA A 512 -9.68 -11.81 -0.87
CA ALA A 512 -10.63 -10.96 -1.57
C ALA A 512 -11.99 -10.86 -0.86
N LEU A 513 -12.50 -11.96 -0.30
CA LEU A 513 -13.75 -11.97 0.47
C LEU A 513 -13.63 -11.16 1.77
N ILE A 514 -12.55 -11.36 2.54
CA ILE A 514 -12.29 -10.60 3.76
C ILE A 514 -12.04 -9.11 3.44
N GLY A 515 -11.31 -8.81 2.38
CA GLY A 515 -11.13 -7.44 1.89
C GLY A 515 -12.42 -6.79 1.43
N GLY A 516 -13.29 -7.53 0.75
CA GLY A 516 -14.60 -7.06 0.32
C GLY A 516 -15.54 -6.75 1.48
N ARG A 517 -15.54 -7.58 2.53
CA ARG A 517 -16.28 -7.31 3.78
C ARG A 517 -15.81 -6.00 4.43
N GLN A 518 -14.49 -5.77 4.47
CA GLN A 518 -13.90 -4.53 4.96
C GLN A 518 -14.29 -3.33 4.08
N ALA A 519 -14.19 -3.45 2.76
CA ALA A 519 -14.54 -2.39 1.82
C ALA A 519 -16.02 -1.99 1.89
N GLU A 520 -16.95 -2.94 2.03
CA GLU A 520 -18.38 -2.62 2.12
C GLU A 520 -18.72 -1.94 3.44
N ALA A 521 -18.13 -2.39 4.55
CA ALA A 521 -18.27 -1.70 5.83
C ALA A 521 -17.72 -0.27 5.74
N ALA A 522 -16.53 -0.10 5.16
CA ALA A 522 -15.91 1.20 4.98
C ALA A 522 -16.75 2.11 4.07
N ARG A 523 -17.28 1.60 2.95
CA ARG A 523 -18.18 2.34 2.06
C ARG A 523 -19.46 2.77 2.76
N ARG A 524 -20.11 1.88 3.51
CA ARG A 524 -21.31 2.22 4.30
C ARG A 524 -21.01 3.33 5.31
N LEU A 525 -19.89 3.24 6.01
CA LEU A 525 -19.45 4.28 6.94
C LEU A 525 -19.09 5.58 6.21
N TYR A 526 -18.51 5.51 5.02
CA TYR A 526 -18.18 6.68 4.21
C TYR A 526 -19.43 7.47 3.81
N LEU A 527 -20.47 6.76 3.37
CA LEU A 527 -21.77 7.34 3.05
C LEU A 527 -22.47 7.87 4.31
N ALA A 528 -22.39 7.15 5.43
CA ALA A 528 -22.96 7.61 6.69
C ALA A 528 -22.24 8.85 7.26
N ALA A 529 -20.92 8.95 7.10
CA ALA A 529 -20.11 10.08 7.53
C ALA A 529 -20.50 11.38 6.81
N ALA A 530 -21.00 11.28 5.57
CA ALA A 530 -21.51 12.43 4.81
C ALA A 530 -22.66 13.16 5.51
N ALA A 531 -23.47 12.42 6.28
CA ALA A 531 -24.61 12.96 7.02
C ALA A 531 -24.22 13.46 8.42
N GLN A 532 -22.97 13.28 8.83
CA GLN A 532 -22.47 13.74 10.12
C GLN A 532 -21.93 15.16 10.02
N ALA A 533 -22.02 15.92 11.12
CA ALA A 533 -21.30 17.18 11.22
C ALA A 533 -19.79 16.92 11.05
N PRO A 534 -19.08 17.77 10.27
CA PRO A 534 -17.62 17.70 10.20
C PRO A 534 -17.00 17.77 11.59
N LEU A 535 -15.88 17.07 11.76
CA LEU A 535 -15.03 17.22 12.92
C LEU A 535 -14.63 18.69 13.06
N ALA A 536 -14.66 19.14 14.30
CA ALA A 536 -14.22 20.45 14.73
C ALA A 536 -13.42 20.31 16.03
N GLY A 537 -12.56 21.28 16.30
CA GLY A 537 -11.71 21.36 17.47
C GLY A 537 -10.21 21.30 17.13
N PRO A 538 -9.35 21.28 18.18
CA PRO A 538 -7.91 21.43 18.00
C PRO A 538 -7.28 20.23 17.28
N LEU A 539 -6.21 20.51 16.53
CA LEU A 539 -5.27 19.51 16.06
C LEU A 539 -4.07 19.49 17.01
N ALA A 540 -3.72 18.32 17.52
CA ALA A 540 -2.58 18.17 18.41
C ALA A 540 -1.91 16.81 18.24
N TYR A 541 -0.63 16.74 18.56
CA TYR A 541 0.16 15.51 18.50
C TYR A 541 1.19 15.50 19.61
N ARG A 542 1.44 14.33 20.19
CA ARG A 542 2.41 14.11 21.26
C ARG A 542 3.04 12.75 21.04
N SER A 543 4.36 12.65 21.23
CA SER A 543 5.06 11.37 21.12
C SER A 543 6.21 11.30 22.09
N SER A 544 6.51 10.11 22.59
CA SER A 544 7.66 9.86 23.45
C SER A 544 8.43 8.62 23.00
N PHE A 545 9.74 8.66 23.26
CA PHE A 545 10.59 7.48 23.21
C PHE A 545 10.73 6.88 24.60
N LEU A 546 10.37 5.60 24.73
CA LEU A 546 10.44 4.87 25.99
C LEU A 546 11.55 3.85 25.97
N ASP A 547 12.42 3.90 26.97
CA ASP A 547 13.29 2.78 27.29
C ASP A 547 12.50 1.68 28.00
N MET A 548 11.98 0.75 27.20
CA MET A 548 11.10 -0.33 27.66
C MET A 548 11.83 -1.39 28.48
N ALA A 549 13.16 -1.34 28.61
CA ALA A 549 13.89 -2.32 29.42
C ALA A 549 13.58 -2.21 30.92
N ASN A 550 13.05 -1.09 31.41
CA ASN A 550 12.90 -0.89 32.85
C ASN A 550 11.88 0.20 33.28
N VAL A 551 10.78 0.38 32.53
CA VAL A 551 9.72 1.34 32.86
C VAL A 551 9.02 0.92 34.13
N THR A 552 8.85 1.85 35.07
CA THR A 552 8.08 1.61 36.30
C THR A 552 6.60 1.88 36.04
N VAL A 553 5.76 0.91 36.37
CA VAL A 553 4.30 1.04 36.30
C VAL A 553 3.79 1.23 37.72
N ALA A 554 3.13 2.36 37.97
CA ALA A 554 2.51 2.63 39.26
C ALA A 554 1.23 1.78 39.44
N PRO A 555 0.98 1.21 40.64
CA PRO A 555 -0.32 0.62 40.93
C PRO A 555 -1.37 1.72 41.01
N VAL A 556 -2.52 1.52 40.36
CA VAL A 556 -3.64 2.46 40.38
C VAL A 556 -4.90 1.67 40.68
N THR A 557 -5.59 2.02 41.77
CA THR A 557 -6.82 1.32 42.17
C THR A 557 -8.00 1.73 41.31
N ASP A 558 -8.14 3.01 40.95
CA ASP A 558 -9.26 3.54 40.16
C ASP A 558 -8.76 4.42 39.02
N GLY A 559 -8.12 3.80 38.02
CA GLY A 559 -7.63 4.53 36.85
C GLY A 559 -8.74 4.86 35.85
N PRO A 560 -8.49 5.84 34.96
CA PRO A 560 -9.44 6.23 33.91
C PRO A 560 -9.94 5.02 33.11
N GLY A 561 -11.24 4.98 32.85
CA GLY A 561 -11.85 3.91 32.04
C GLY A 561 -11.86 2.54 32.73
N GLY A 562 -11.55 2.47 34.02
CA GLY A 562 -11.45 1.21 34.77
C GLY A 562 -10.10 0.51 34.60
N TRP A 563 -9.08 1.20 34.09
CA TRP A 563 -7.70 0.70 34.07
C TRP A 563 -7.15 0.55 35.49
N ARG A 564 -6.70 -0.65 35.86
CA ARG A 564 -6.25 -1.01 37.22
C ARG A 564 -4.93 -1.78 37.17
N PRO A 565 -3.79 -1.13 36.86
CA PRO A 565 -2.49 -1.77 36.85
C PRO A 565 -2.13 -2.25 38.26
N ARG A 566 -1.52 -3.43 38.35
CA ARG A 566 -1.13 -4.04 39.63
C ARG A 566 0.15 -3.45 40.23
N GLY A 567 0.79 -2.53 39.51
CA GLY A 567 2.12 -2.04 39.81
C GLY A 567 3.19 -3.06 39.40
N GLY A 568 4.37 -2.57 39.03
CA GLY A 568 5.47 -3.43 38.58
C GLY A 568 6.48 -2.69 37.73
N ARG A 569 7.26 -3.44 36.96
CA ARG A 569 8.23 -2.89 36.01
C ARG A 569 8.23 -3.70 34.72
N THR A 570 8.52 -3.06 33.60
CA THR A 570 8.84 -3.77 32.37
C THR A 570 10.23 -4.41 32.45
N CYS A 571 10.51 -5.32 31.53
CA CYS A 571 11.72 -6.12 31.48
C CYS A 571 12.51 -5.82 30.19
N PRO A 572 13.84 -6.06 30.18
CA PRO A 572 14.57 -6.23 28.94
C PRO A 572 13.86 -7.26 28.03
N ALA A 573 13.88 -7.03 26.71
CA ALA A 573 13.15 -7.85 25.75
C ALA A 573 13.51 -9.34 25.86
N ALA A 574 12.51 -10.22 25.77
CA ALA A 574 12.72 -11.66 25.65
C ALA A 574 11.52 -12.35 24.96
N MET A 575 11.82 -13.38 24.18
CA MET A 575 10.82 -14.24 23.53
C MET A 575 10.64 -15.54 24.33
N GLY A 576 9.38 -15.93 24.53
CA GLY A 576 9.02 -17.16 25.21
C GLY A 576 9.09 -18.39 24.31
N MET A 577 8.96 -19.59 24.87
CA MET A 577 8.94 -20.85 24.09
C MET A 577 7.82 -20.88 23.04
N SER A 578 6.60 -20.42 23.40
CA SER A 578 5.46 -20.39 22.47
C SER A 578 5.63 -19.43 21.30
N PHE A 579 6.65 -18.57 21.28
CA PHE A 579 7.00 -17.82 20.06
C PHE A 579 7.36 -18.77 18.91
N ALA A 580 8.12 -19.83 19.19
CA ALA A 580 8.50 -20.79 18.16
C ALA A 580 7.34 -21.70 17.72
N ALA A 581 6.20 -21.70 18.44
CA ALA A 581 5.00 -22.43 18.05
C ALA A 581 4.24 -21.78 16.88
N GLY A 582 4.50 -20.50 16.59
CA GLY A 582 3.67 -19.73 15.66
C GLY A 582 2.21 -19.70 16.08
N THR A 583 1.31 -19.48 15.12
CA THR A 583 -0.14 -19.45 15.35
C THR A 583 -0.87 -20.40 14.41
N THR A 584 -2.19 -20.47 14.51
CA THR A 584 -2.99 -21.20 13.51
C THR A 584 -2.90 -20.56 12.12
N ASP A 585 -2.59 -19.27 12.00
CA ASP A 585 -2.45 -18.61 10.69
C ASP A 585 -1.13 -18.95 9.98
N GLY A 586 -0.15 -19.39 10.76
CA GLY A 586 1.18 -19.79 10.31
C GLY A 586 1.89 -20.52 11.43
N PRO A 587 1.76 -21.85 11.51
CA PRO A 587 2.37 -22.60 12.60
C PRO A 587 3.88 -22.58 12.47
N GLY A 588 4.56 -22.48 13.62
CA GLY A 588 6.00 -22.55 13.73
C GLY A 588 6.52 -23.97 13.64
N ALA A 589 7.84 -24.14 13.71
CA ALA A 589 8.51 -25.42 13.49
C ALA A 589 8.96 -26.10 14.80
N PHE A 590 9.27 -27.39 14.74
CA PHE A 590 9.85 -28.21 15.80
C PHE A 590 8.89 -28.58 16.95
N ASP A 591 7.60 -28.71 16.64
CA ASP A 591 6.52 -29.14 17.52
C ASP A 591 6.43 -28.29 18.82
N PHE A 592 6.82 -27.01 18.78
CA PHE A 592 6.56 -26.09 19.89
C PHE A 592 5.06 -25.88 20.03
N THR A 593 4.54 -25.96 21.26
CA THR A 593 3.11 -25.78 21.52
C THR A 593 2.82 -24.42 22.14
N GLN A 594 1.68 -23.81 21.80
CA GLN A 594 1.24 -22.59 22.47
C GLN A 594 0.81 -22.88 23.91
N GLY A 595 0.87 -21.87 24.78
CA GLY A 595 0.47 -22.00 26.19
C GLY A 595 1.55 -22.60 27.10
N ASP A 596 2.79 -22.72 26.61
CA ASP A 596 3.87 -23.32 27.40
C ASP A 596 4.43 -22.32 28.42
N THR A 597 4.25 -22.63 29.70
CA THR A 597 4.78 -21.88 30.85
C THR A 597 6.02 -22.54 31.48
N LYS A 598 6.45 -23.68 30.95
CA LYS A 598 7.58 -24.46 31.47
C LYS A 598 8.74 -24.42 30.48
N GLY A 599 8.55 -24.78 29.23
CA GLY A 599 9.63 -24.94 28.25
C GLY A 599 10.26 -26.34 28.31
N PRO A 600 10.40 -27.06 27.18
CA PRO A 600 10.99 -28.39 27.15
C PRO A 600 12.47 -28.39 27.59
N PRO A 601 12.97 -29.45 28.26
CA PRO A 601 14.35 -29.50 28.74
C PRO A 601 15.43 -29.28 27.66
N LEU A 602 15.22 -29.82 26.46
CA LEU A 602 16.13 -29.65 25.32
C LEU A 602 16.26 -28.18 24.90
N TRP A 603 15.13 -27.50 24.69
CA TRP A 603 15.13 -26.11 24.24
C TRP A 603 15.59 -25.13 25.31
N ARG A 604 15.40 -25.46 26.60
CA ARG A 604 16.04 -24.72 27.70
C ARG A 604 17.57 -24.84 27.66
N LEU A 605 18.14 -25.97 27.25
CA LEU A 605 19.58 -26.12 27.05
C LEU A 605 20.07 -25.30 25.85
N VAL A 606 19.35 -25.36 24.72
CA VAL A 606 19.69 -24.55 23.52
C VAL A 606 19.64 -23.06 23.82
N ALA A 607 18.60 -22.57 24.50
CA ALA A 607 18.48 -21.18 24.92
C ALA A 607 19.70 -20.73 25.74
N ARG A 608 20.17 -21.56 26.69
CA ARG A 608 21.36 -21.28 27.51
C ARG A 608 22.66 -21.23 26.73
N LEU A 609 22.76 -21.96 25.61
CA LEU A 609 23.93 -21.95 24.74
C LEU A 609 23.99 -20.68 23.87
N VAL A 610 22.84 -20.09 23.53
CA VAL A 610 22.77 -18.82 22.79
C VAL A 610 23.03 -17.64 23.73
N ALA A 611 22.23 -17.50 24.79
CA ALA A 611 22.41 -16.52 25.85
C ALA A 611 21.62 -16.96 27.08
N ALA A 612 22.32 -17.35 28.16
CA ALA A 612 21.66 -17.78 29.39
C ALA A 612 20.98 -16.60 30.11
N PRO A 613 19.64 -16.63 30.29
CA PRO A 613 18.95 -15.54 30.96
C PRO A 613 19.31 -15.48 32.43
N SER A 614 19.49 -14.27 32.96
CA SER A 614 19.78 -14.05 34.37
C SER A 614 18.57 -14.42 35.26
N ALA A 615 18.81 -14.72 36.54
CA ALA A 615 17.72 -15.00 37.48
C ALA A 615 16.75 -13.81 37.61
N GLN A 616 17.25 -12.57 37.51
CA GLN A 616 16.43 -11.36 37.50
C GLN A 616 15.56 -11.28 36.25
N GLN A 617 16.12 -11.60 35.08
CA GLN A 617 15.38 -11.60 33.82
C GLN A 617 14.28 -12.65 33.82
N VAL A 618 14.58 -13.87 34.29
CA VAL A 618 13.57 -14.94 34.46
C VAL A 618 12.46 -14.51 35.43
N ALA A 619 12.81 -13.89 36.56
CA ALA A 619 11.83 -13.42 37.53
C ALA A 619 10.97 -12.28 36.98
N CYS A 620 11.56 -11.35 36.22
CA CYS A 620 10.84 -10.22 35.62
C CYS A 620 9.85 -10.72 34.54
N GLN A 621 10.29 -11.64 33.68
CA GLN A 621 9.50 -12.17 32.57
C GLN A 621 8.47 -13.22 33.02
N ALA A 622 8.52 -13.71 34.26
CA ALA A 622 7.62 -14.76 34.74
C ALA A 622 6.14 -14.45 34.44
N PRO A 623 5.33 -15.44 34.00
CA PRO A 623 5.64 -16.87 33.90
C PRO A 623 6.27 -17.31 32.57
N LYS A 624 6.71 -16.39 31.70
CA LYS A 624 7.28 -16.72 30.39
C LYS A 624 8.55 -17.58 30.53
N PRO A 625 8.60 -18.79 29.94
CA PRO A 625 9.83 -19.54 29.80
C PRO A 625 10.63 -18.95 28.64
N ILE A 626 11.72 -18.25 28.94
CA ILE A 626 12.54 -17.55 27.94
C ILE A 626 13.20 -18.56 27.00
N LEU A 627 12.94 -18.43 25.71
CA LEU A 627 13.64 -19.12 24.62
C LEU A 627 14.79 -18.26 24.09
N LEU A 628 14.54 -16.97 23.84
CA LEU A 628 15.55 -16.02 23.37
C LEU A 628 15.58 -14.80 24.30
N ASP A 629 16.71 -14.56 24.97
CA ASP A 629 16.92 -13.40 25.84
C ASP A 629 17.42 -12.18 25.06
N THR A 630 16.65 -11.77 24.05
CA THR A 630 17.03 -10.83 22.99
C THR A 630 17.49 -9.45 23.50
N GLY A 631 16.97 -8.99 24.63
CA GLY A 631 17.36 -7.74 25.27
C GLY A 631 18.78 -7.74 25.86
N GLN A 632 19.37 -8.93 26.04
CA GLN A 632 20.76 -9.11 26.49
C GLN A 632 21.71 -9.47 25.35
N ILE A 633 21.21 -9.72 24.14
CA ILE A 633 22.02 -10.12 22.98
C ILE A 633 22.29 -8.90 22.09
N THR A 634 23.55 -8.50 22.01
CA THR A 634 24.01 -7.34 21.23
C THR A 634 25.04 -7.69 20.15
N VAL A 635 25.30 -8.98 19.92
CA VAL A 635 26.22 -9.45 18.88
C VAL A 635 25.43 -10.12 17.74
N PRO A 636 25.70 -9.79 16.47
CA PRO A 636 26.58 -8.71 15.99
C PRO A 636 26.08 -7.28 16.30
N TYR A 637 24.78 -7.11 16.54
CA TYR A 637 24.13 -5.90 17.04
C TYR A 637 22.84 -6.29 17.78
N ALA A 638 22.05 -5.33 18.26
CA ALA A 638 20.83 -5.59 19.03
C ALA A 638 19.81 -6.46 18.27
N TRP A 639 19.25 -7.46 18.93
CA TRP A 639 18.31 -8.41 18.31
C TRP A 639 16.88 -7.90 18.22
N GLN A 640 16.45 -7.05 19.16
CA GLN A 640 15.12 -6.45 19.23
C GLN A 640 15.19 -5.04 19.84
N PRO A 641 14.17 -4.17 19.62
CA PRO A 641 14.18 -2.81 20.13
C PRO A 641 14.13 -2.76 21.66
N ARG A 642 15.00 -1.92 22.23
CA ARG A 642 14.93 -1.48 23.63
C ARG A 642 14.13 -0.19 23.78
N ILE A 643 14.38 0.75 22.86
CA ILE A 643 13.70 2.04 22.81
C ILE A 643 12.51 1.89 21.85
N THR A 644 11.30 2.22 22.31
CA THR A 644 10.10 2.19 21.46
C THR A 644 9.43 3.55 21.42
N GLN A 645 8.81 3.88 20.30
CA GLN A 645 8.03 5.11 20.13
C GLN A 645 6.56 4.88 20.41
N VAL A 646 5.93 5.78 21.17
CA VAL A 646 4.48 5.85 21.34
C VAL A 646 4.02 7.24 20.96
N SER A 647 2.91 7.33 20.23
CA SER A 647 2.36 8.61 19.77
C SER A 647 0.87 8.69 20.01
N LEU A 648 0.38 9.89 20.34
CA LEU A 648 -1.02 10.23 20.45
C LEU A 648 -1.31 11.41 19.51
N LEU A 649 -2.13 11.18 18.49
CA LEU A 649 -2.58 12.21 17.56
C LEU A 649 -4.04 12.57 17.87
N ARG A 650 -4.40 13.83 17.69
CA ARG A 650 -5.74 14.36 17.92
C ARG A 650 -6.19 15.20 16.74
N LEU A 651 -7.40 14.92 16.28
CA LEU A 651 -8.12 15.71 15.29
C LEU A 651 -9.53 15.98 15.82
N GLY A 652 -9.73 17.15 16.43
CA GLY A 652 -10.99 17.49 17.10
C GLY A 652 -11.30 16.51 18.25
N ARG A 653 -12.35 15.71 18.08
CA ARG A 653 -12.75 14.65 19.02
C ARG A 653 -12.17 13.27 18.72
N LEU A 654 -11.49 13.07 17.59
CA LEU A 654 -10.80 11.82 17.28
C LEU A 654 -9.43 11.81 17.96
N LEU A 655 -9.09 10.68 18.57
CA LEU A 655 -7.78 10.35 19.11
C LEU A 655 -7.24 9.10 18.43
N ILE A 656 -5.99 9.14 17.97
CA ILE A 656 -5.28 8.02 17.34
C ILE A 656 -4.11 7.65 18.24
N ALA A 657 -4.23 6.53 18.96
CA ALA A 657 -3.16 5.96 19.77
C ALA A 657 -2.27 5.07 18.89
N CYS A 658 -1.07 5.53 18.59
CA CYS A 658 -0.09 4.84 17.77
C CYS A 658 0.83 4.00 18.65
N LEU A 659 0.83 2.68 18.46
CA LEU A 659 1.62 1.74 19.26
C LEU A 659 2.65 0.98 18.40
N PRO A 660 3.83 0.71 18.96
CA PRO A 660 4.94 0.09 18.23
C PRO A 660 4.84 -1.45 18.17
N GLY A 661 3.65 -2.03 18.08
CA GLY A 661 3.47 -3.49 18.12
C GLY A 661 2.05 -3.94 17.78
N GLU A 662 1.70 -5.15 18.19
CA GLU A 662 0.41 -5.80 17.93
C GLU A 662 -0.40 -5.97 19.23
N PRO A 663 -1.18 -4.95 19.66
CA PRO A 663 -2.09 -5.09 20.79
C PRO A 663 -3.17 -6.14 20.51
N THR A 664 -3.41 -7.04 21.47
CA THR A 664 -4.58 -7.92 21.46
C THR A 664 -5.88 -7.12 21.56
N THR A 665 -7.00 -7.80 21.30
CA THR A 665 -8.34 -7.24 21.37
C THR A 665 -8.60 -6.55 22.70
N MET A 666 -8.35 -7.21 23.83
CA MET A 666 -8.60 -6.60 25.14
C MET A 666 -7.57 -5.53 25.49
N ALA A 667 -6.30 -5.69 25.08
CA ALA A 667 -5.30 -4.64 25.24
C ALA A 667 -5.72 -3.33 24.53
N GLY A 668 -6.19 -3.44 23.29
CA GLY A 668 -6.74 -2.32 22.52
C GLY A 668 -7.95 -1.67 23.20
N ARG A 669 -8.88 -2.48 23.71
CA ARG A 669 -10.07 -1.99 24.43
C ARG A 669 -9.70 -1.22 25.72
N ARG A 670 -8.73 -1.71 26.49
CA ARG A 670 -8.22 -1.00 27.69
C ARG A 670 -7.59 0.35 27.33
N ILE A 671 -6.78 0.41 26.27
CA ILE A 671 -6.20 1.66 25.77
C ILE A 671 -7.31 2.65 25.37
N LYS A 672 -8.27 2.21 24.55
CA LYS A 672 -9.40 3.04 24.09
C LYS A 672 -10.18 3.62 25.27
N ARG A 673 -10.54 2.80 26.26
CA ARG A 673 -11.30 3.23 27.44
C ARG A 673 -10.53 4.19 28.33
N ALA A 674 -9.24 3.93 28.58
CA ALA A 674 -8.42 4.79 29.42
C ALA A 674 -8.31 6.20 28.82
N LEU A 675 -7.99 6.30 27.52
CA LEU A 675 -7.91 7.58 26.81
C LEU A 675 -9.28 8.27 26.70
N ALA A 676 -10.33 7.53 26.35
CA ALA A 676 -11.68 8.09 26.22
C ALA A 676 -12.16 8.69 27.56
N ALA A 677 -11.96 7.96 28.66
CA ALA A 677 -12.31 8.45 29.99
C ALA A 677 -11.48 9.67 30.40
N ARG A 678 -10.18 9.70 30.06
CA ARG A 678 -9.30 10.83 30.39
C ARG A 678 -9.73 12.12 29.69
N PHE A 679 -10.02 12.04 28.39
CA PHE A 679 -10.50 13.19 27.63
C PHE A 679 -11.93 13.57 27.98
N ALA A 680 -12.82 12.61 28.25
CA ALA A 680 -14.18 12.90 28.72
C ALA A 680 -14.19 13.63 30.07
N ALA A 681 -13.29 13.28 30.99
CA ALA A 681 -13.15 13.97 32.27
C ALA A 681 -12.64 15.41 32.14
N ALA A 682 -11.90 15.71 31.06
CA ALA A 682 -11.41 17.06 30.76
C ALA A 682 -12.38 17.87 29.86
N ALA A 683 -13.42 17.24 29.33
CA ALA A 683 -14.36 17.88 28.41
C ALA A 683 -15.35 18.79 29.15
N GLY A 684 -15.69 19.92 28.52
CA GLY A 684 -16.72 20.83 29.03
C GLY A 684 -18.14 20.26 28.88
N PRO A 685 -19.14 20.78 29.63
CA PRO A 685 -20.53 20.34 29.51
C PRO A 685 -21.04 20.42 28.07
N GLY A 686 -21.62 19.33 27.56
CA GLY A 686 -22.21 19.27 26.21
C GLY A 686 -21.23 19.00 25.06
N GLN A 687 -19.93 18.81 25.33
CA GLN A 687 -19.00 18.34 24.31
C GLN A 687 -19.25 16.87 23.94
N PRO A 688 -19.18 16.50 22.65
CA PRO A 688 -19.35 15.11 22.25
C PRO A 688 -18.21 14.24 22.80
N PRO A 689 -18.48 12.96 23.11
CA PRO A 689 -17.45 12.07 23.64
C PRO A 689 -16.32 11.87 22.62
N PRO A 690 -15.07 11.70 23.10
CA PRO A 690 -13.94 11.39 22.24
C PRO A 690 -14.13 10.02 21.57
N VAL A 691 -13.67 9.92 20.32
CA VAL A 691 -13.57 8.64 19.60
C VAL A 691 -12.11 8.25 19.61
N VAL A 692 -11.79 7.05 20.11
CA VAL A 692 -10.41 6.57 20.19
C VAL A 692 -10.22 5.40 19.25
N VAL A 693 -9.25 5.52 18.36
CA VAL A 693 -8.73 4.41 17.55
C VAL A 693 -7.35 4.03 18.04
N VAL A 694 -7.06 2.73 17.97
CA VAL A 694 -5.71 2.20 18.16
C VAL A 694 -5.14 1.98 16.77
N SER A 695 -3.94 2.48 16.51
CA SER A 695 -3.14 2.21 15.32
C SER A 695 -1.95 1.37 15.77
N GLY A 696 -2.05 0.05 15.63
CA GLY A 696 -0.93 -0.85 15.86
C GLY A 696 0.17 -0.67 14.81
N LEU A 697 1.30 -1.35 15.01
CA LEU A 697 2.41 -1.44 14.07
C LEU A 697 2.89 -0.08 13.56
N THR A 698 2.97 0.91 14.44
CA THR A 698 3.28 2.30 14.08
C THR A 698 4.66 2.73 14.61
N GLY A 699 5.49 3.34 13.74
CA GLY A 699 6.82 3.87 14.07
C GLY A 699 7.92 2.79 14.15
N THR A 700 7.84 1.91 15.15
CA THR A 700 8.77 0.79 15.41
C THR A 700 7.97 -0.51 15.56
N TYR A 701 8.61 -1.67 15.35
CA TYR A 701 8.00 -2.97 15.63
C TYR A 701 8.67 -3.69 16.82
N SER A 702 7.90 -3.87 17.88
CA SER A 702 8.25 -4.54 19.14
C SER A 702 7.37 -5.75 19.44
N SER A 703 6.97 -6.49 18.39
CA SER A 703 6.17 -7.72 18.52
C SER A 703 4.79 -7.48 19.16
N TYR A 704 4.36 -8.29 20.13
CA TYR A 704 2.98 -8.30 20.64
C TYR A 704 2.79 -7.50 21.93
N ILE A 705 1.55 -7.09 22.19
CA ILE A 705 1.15 -6.41 23.43
C ILE A 705 -0.12 -7.08 23.97
N THR A 706 0.04 -7.93 24.97
CA THR A 706 -1.07 -8.61 25.65
C THR A 706 -1.49 -7.90 26.94
N THR A 707 -2.70 -8.17 27.42
CA THR A 707 -3.05 -7.86 28.82
C THR A 707 -2.17 -8.65 29.80
N TRP A 708 -2.15 -8.23 31.07
CA TRP A 708 -1.48 -9.01 32.12
C TRP A 708 -2.05 -10.43 32.19
N GLU A 709 -3.37 -10.56 32.06
CA GLU A 709 -4.10 -11.82 32.16
C GLU A 709 -3.78 -12.77 30.99
N GLU A 710 -3.86 -12.27 29.76
CA GLU A 710 -3.47 -13.00 28.55
C GLU A 710 -2.00 -13.42 28.59
N TYR A 711 -1.13 -12.55 29.11
CA TYR A 711 0.29 -12.86 29.27
C TYR A 711 0.53 -14.08 30.16
N GLN A 712 -0.29 -14.29 31.20
CA GLN A 712 -0.12 -15.44 32.09
C GLN A 712 -0.33 -16.78 31.38
N VAL A 713 -1.14 -16.80 30.32
CA VAL A 713 -1.47 -18.01 29.56
C VAL A 713 -0.29 -18.44 28.67
N GLN A 714 0.56 -17.51 28.23
CA GLN A 714 1.72 -17.79 27.38
C GLN A 714 1.38 -18.52 26.07
N ARG A 715 0.26 -18.15 25.43
CA ARG A 715 0.07 -18.39 23.99
C ARG A 715 1.06 -17.60 23.15
N TYR A 716 1.01 -17.71 21.82
CA TYR A 716 1.96 -17.06 20.93
C TYR A 716 2.13 -15.56 21.22
N GLU A 717 1.01 -14.84 21.38
CA GLU A 717 1.02 -13.41 21.67
C GLU A 717 1.68 -13.10 23.03
N GLY A 718 1.35 -13.86 24.07
CA GLY A 718 1.92 -13.68 25.42
C GLY A 718 3.42 -14.00 25.48
N ALA A 719 3.86 -15.01 24.74
CA ALA A 719 5.28 -15.34 24.61
C ALA A 719 6.05 -14.28 23.79
N SER A 720 5.36 -13.57 22.91
CA SER A 720 5.92 -12.53 22.05
C SER A 720 5.72 -11.11 22.59
N THR A 721 5.15 -10.95 23.79
CA THR A 721 5.08 -9.67 24.53
C THR A 721 6.45 -9.38 25.17
N LEU A 722 7.30 -8.62 24.46
CA LEU A 722 8.75 -8.56 24.73
C LEU A 722 9.11 -8.15 26.15
N TYR A 723 8.47 -7.11 26.68
CA TYR A 723 8.91 -6.41 27.89
C TYR A 723 8.21 -6.92 29.17
N GLY A 724 7.72 -8.15 29.12
CA GLY A 724 7.12 -8.83 30.27
C GLY A 724 5.65 -8.48 30.52
N PRO A 725 5.09 -8.93 31.66
CA PRO A 725 3.65 -8.86 31.95
C PRO A 725 3.09 -7.43 32.08
N HIS A 726 3.94 -6.43 32.28
CA HIS A 726 3.56 -5.03 32.48
C HIS A 726 3.66 -4.18 31.20
N THR A 727 3.89 -4.80 30.04
CA THR A 727 4.07 -4.09 28.76
C THR A 727 2.87 -3.21 28.42
N LEU A 728 1.64 -3.73 28.48
CA LEU A 728 0.43 -2.95 28.20
C LEU A 728 0.26 -1.78 29.17
N ASP A 729 0.45 -2.02 30.47
CA ASP A 729 0.26 -0.99 31.48
C ASP A 729 1.27 0.15 31.35
N ALA A 730 2.52 -0.16 30.97
CA ALA A 730 3.52 0.86 30.65
C ALA A 730 3.07 1.74 29.47
N TYR A 731 2.51 1.13 28.42
CA TYR A 731 1.98 1.88 27.29
C TYR A 731 0.74 2.71 27.64
N ILE A 732 -0.20 2.19 28.44
CA ILE A 732 -1.36 2.97 28.90
C ILE A 732 -0.93 4.15 29.77
N GLN A 733 0.00 3.92 30.70
CA GLN A 733 0.55 4.97 31.57
C GLN A 733 1.16 6.10 30.74
N GLU A 734 1.96 5.76 29.73
CA GLU A 734 2.57 6.75 28.85
C GLU A 734 1.55 7.49 27.99
N LEU A 735 0.61 6.77 27.38
CA LEU A 735 -0.47 7.38 26.58
C LEU A 735 -1.30 8.37 27.41
N LEU A 736 -1.54 8.08 28.70
CA LEU A 736 -2.20 9.01 29.61
C LEU A 736 -1.31 10.22 29.94
N ALA A 737 0.00 10.05 30.08
CA ALA A 737 0.93 11.17 30.26
C ALA A 737 0.98 12.09 29.00
N LEU A 738 0.99 11.50 27.80
CA LEU A 738 0.87 12.24 26.55
C LEU A 738 -0.48 12.95 26.43
N ALA A 739 -1.57 12.30 26.83
CA ALA A 739 -2.90 12.91 26.90
C ALA A 739 -2.91 14.13 27.83
N ASP A 740 -2.28 14.02 29.00
CA ASP A 740 -2.20 15.12 29.98
C ASP A 740 -1.41 16.30 29.44
N SER A 741 -0.25 16.05 28.83
CA SER A 741 0.53 17.07 28.14
C SER A 741 -0.25 17.74 27.01
N MET A 742 -1.05 16.97 26.27
CA MET A 742 -1.90 17.50 25.20
C MET A 742 -3.02 18.39 25.76
N LEU A 743 -3.68 17.96 26.84
CA LEU A 743 -4.79 18.68 27.47
C LEU A 743 -4.33 19.96 28.18
N SER A 744 -3.12 19.96 28.76
CA SER A 744 -2.53 21.15 29.39
C SER A 744 -1.94 22.15 28.40
N GLY A 745 -1.81 21.76 27.12
CA GLY A 745 -1.11 22.55 26.10
C GLY A 745 0.41 22.64 26.32
N SER A 746 0.97 21.83 27.23
CA SER A 746 2.40 21.83 27.51
C SER A 746 3.17 21.31 26.29
N PRO A 747 4.24 22.00 25.85
CA PRO A 747 5.15 21.45 24.84
C PRO A 747 5.68 20.09 25.29
N HIS A 748 5.80 19.17 24.34
CA HIS A 748 6.37 17.86 24.58
C HIS A 748 7.33 17.56 23.46
N ASP A 749 8.61 17.54 23.79
CA ASP A 749 9.64 17.12 22.87
C ASP A 749 9.95 15.63 23.17
N PRO A 750 9.74 14.71 22.20
CA PRO A 750 10.06 13.29 22.36
C PRO A 750 11.52 13.03 22.76
N THR A 751 12.40 14.01 22.56
CA THR A 751 13.84 13.93 22.83
C THR A 751 14.32 14.72 24.06
N ALA A 752 13.43 15.43 24.76
CA ALA A 752 13.79 16.29 25.90
C ALA A 752 14.34 15.54 27.12
N GLY A 753 14.10 14.22 27.22
CA GLY A 753 14.61 13.36 28.29
C GLY A 753 16.11 13.01 28.21
N GLY A 754 16.86 13.54 27.23
CA GLY A 754 18.30 13.27 27.05
C GLY A 754 18.61 12.14 26.06
N GLU A 755 19.51 11.22 26.42
CA GLU A 755 20.07 10.12 25.58
C GLU A 755 19.07 9.06 25.08
N VAL A 756 17.78 9.14 25.46
CA VAL A 756 16.75 8.17 25.07
C VAL A 756 16.31 8.43 23.62
N ARG A 757 17.15 8.02 22.67
CA ARG A 757 16.86 8.07 21.23
C ARG A 757 16.90 6.66 20.63
N PRO A 758 16.02 6.36 19.67
CA PRO A 758 16.11 5.12 18.92
C PRO A 758 17.49 5.01 18.25
N PRO A 759 18.19 3.86 18.35
CA PRO A 759 19.46 3.68 17.67
C PRO A 759 19.28 3.65 16.15
N ASP A 760 20.29 4.17 15.45
CA ASP A 760 20.51 3.97 14.01
C ASP A 760 21.51 2.83 13.83
N LEU A 761 21.01 1.66 13.44
CA LEU A 761 21.84 0.46 13.24
C LEU A 761 22.16 0.24 11.76
N GLN A 762 21.90 1.18 10.86
CA GLN A 762 22.07 0.96 9.41
C GLN A 762 23.51 0.59 9.03
N ALA A 763 24.50 1.22 9.65
CA ALA A 763 25.92 0.94 9.39
C ALA A 763 26.37 -0.45 9.86
N ALA A 764 25.62 -1.07 10.78
CA ALA A 764 25.91 -2.41 11.31
C ALA A 764 25.23 -3.53 10.51
N GLN A 765 24.32 -3.20 9.59
CA GLN A 765 23.54 -4.19 8.86
C GLN A 765 24.43 -5.08 7.97
N TRP A 766 24.12 -6.37 7.95
CA TRP A 766 24.69 -7.34 7.02
C TRP A 766 23.60 -7.84 6.06
N GLY A 767 24.00 -8.31 4.88
CA GLY A 767 23.12 -8.96 3.93
C GLY A 767 23.85 -10.12 3.25
N LEU A 768 23.24 -11.30 3.25
CA LEU A 768 23.76 -12.51 2.59
C LEU A 768 23.01 -12.84 1.30
N LEU A 769 22.01 -12.02 0.93
CA LEU A 769 21.29 -12.16 -0.34
C LEU A 769 22.28 -11.96 -1.52
N PRO A 770 22.52 -12.99 -2.36
CA PRO A 770 23.44 -12.85 -3.48
C PRO A 770 22.97 -11.77 -4.47
N PRO A 771 23.89 -11.01 -5.08
CA PRO A 771 23.53 -10.10 -6.16
C PRO A 771 23.06 -10.89 -7.38
N VAL A 772 22.27 -10.25 -8.26
CA VAL A 772 22.04 -10.80 -9.60
C VAL A 772 23.36 -10.76 -10.36
N VAL A 773 23.86 -11.92 -10.79
CA VAL A 773 25.15 -12.03 -11.47
C VAL A 773 24.98 -11.81 -12.98
N LEU A 774 24.10 -12.59 -13.59
CA LEU A 774 23.87 -12.65 -15.02
C LEU A 774 22.46 -13.20 -15.27
N ASP A 775 21.78 -12.66 -16.27
CA ASP A 775 20.63 -13.28 -16.91
C ASP A 775 21.03 -13.83 -18.28
N ALA A 776 20.48 -14.98 -18.63
CA ALA A 776 20.73 -15.62 -19.91
C ALA A 776 19.44 -16.16 -20.54
N VAL A 777 19.51 -16.35 -21.85
CA VAL A 777 18.54 -17.14 -22.63
C VAL A 777 19.28 -18.26 -23.35
N PRO A 778 18.60 -19.36 -23.74
CA PRO A 778 19.23 -20.39 -24.55
C PRO A 778 19.80 -19.83 -25.87
N PRO A 779 20.85 -20.43 -26.44
CA PRO A 779 21.43 -19.98 -27.70
C PRO A 779 20.38 -19.80 -28.81
N GLY A 780 20.42 -18.64 -29.48
CA GLY A 780 19.46 -18.28 -30.56
C GLY A 780 18.08 -17.82 -30.08
N ALA A 781 17.82 -17.81 -28.76
CA ALA A 781 16.61 -17.24 -28.19
C ALA A 781 16.78 -15.77 -27.83
N LEU A 782 15.66 -15.10 -27.56
CA LEU A 782 15.61 -13.69 -27.18
C LEU A 782 14.95 -13.50 -25.81
N PHE A 783 15.41 -12.53 -25.02
CA PHE A 783 14.62 -12.05 -23.88
C PHE A 783 13.28 -11.49 -24.35
N GLY A 784 12.20 -11.75 -23.62
CA GLY A 784 10.84 -11.36 -24.02
C GLY A 784 10.20 -12.30 -25.03
N GLN A 785 10.91 -13.31 -25.54
CA GLN A 785 10.33 -14.31 -26.43
C GLN A 785 9.24 -15.12 -25.72
N VAL A 786 8.09 -15.27 -26.35
CA VAL A 786 7.00 -16.13 -25.85
C VAL A 786 7.39 -17.60 -26.02
N THR A 787 7.34 -18.35 -24.93
CA THR A 787 7.56 -19.82 -24.89
C THR A 787 6.26 -20.59 -24.76
N GLN A 788 5.25 -19.99 -24.15
CA GLN A 788 3.88 -20.50 -24.11
C GLN A 788 2.93 -19.36 -24.47
N GLN A 789 2.23 -19.51 -25.59
CA GLN A 789 1.14 -18.61 -25.99
C GLN A 789 -0.13 -18.87 -25.17
N PRO A 790 -1.09 -17.93 -25.15
CA PRO A 790 -2.44 -18.19 -24.67
C PRO A 790 -2.97 -19.49 -25.28
N GLY A 791 -3.42 -20.41 -24.42
CA GLY A 791 -3.83 -21.75 -24.82
C GLY A 791 -5.09 -21.81 -25.70
N ARG A 792 -5.83 -20.71 -25.84
CA ARG A 792 -7.05 -20.61 -26.64
C ARG A 792 -7.06 -19.34 -27.48
N ALA A 793 -7.77 -19.39 -28.61
CA ALA A 793 -8.03 -18.21 -29.43
C ALA A 793 -9.11 -17.29 -28.83
N SER A 794 -10.00 -17.85 -28.00
CA SER A 794 -11.06 -17.12 -27.32
C SER A 794 -11.25 -17.55 -25.86
N TYR A 795 -11.71 -16.61 -25.04
CA TYR A 795 -11.97 -16.79 -23.62
C TYR A 795 -13.28 -16.12 -23.22
N ALA A 796 -14.07 -16.80 -22.41
CA ALA A 796 -15.23 -16.21 -21.76
C ALA A 796 -14.84 -15.56 -20.41
N PRO A 797 -15.62 -14.59 -19.90
CA PRO A 797 -15.49 -14.12 -18.52
C PRO A 797 -15.43 -15.27 -17.50
N GLY A 798 -14.61 -15.12 -16.46
CA GLY A 798 -14.31 -16.14 -15.44
C GLY A 798 -13.23 -17.15 -15.86
N GLN A 799 -12.77 -17.14 -17.11
CA GLN A 799 -11.66 -17.98 -17.56
C GLN A 799 -10.30 -17.33 -17.33
N VAL A 800 -9.26 -18.15 -17.24
CA VAL A 800 -7.88 -17.72 -17.01
C VAL A 800 -7.10 -17.74 -18.31
N VAL A 801 -6.48 -16.61 -18.65
CA VAL A 801 -5.51 -16.46 -19.73
C VAL A 801 -4.12 -16.48 -19.12
N ASN A 802 -3.18 -17.21 -19.73
CA ASN A 802 -1.78 -17.14 -19.36
C ASN A 802 -0.86 -17.17 -20.58
N ALA A 803 0.32 -16.55 -20.43
CA ALA A 803 1.39 -16.65 -21.40
C ALA A 803 2.73 -16.62 -20.67
N THR A 804 3.68 -17.43 -21.13
CA THR A 804 5.02 -17.55 -20.51
C THR A 804 6.09 -17.02 -21.44
N PHE A 805 6.92 -16.12 -20.92
CA PHE A 805 7.97 -15.40 -21.63
C PHE A 805 9.33 -15.82 -21.10
N ARG A 806 10.35 -15.78 -21.95
CA ARG A 806 11.75 -15.79 -21.49
C ARG A 806 12.02 -14.50 -20.74
N ALA A 807 12.47 -14.64 -19.50
CA ALA A 807 12.55 -13.55 -18.55
C ALA A 807 13.97 -13.32 -18.05
N ALA A 808 14.10 -12.28 -17.24
CA ALA A 808 15.26 -11.97 -16.43
C ALA A 808 14.84 -11.80 -14.96
N ASN A 809 15.81 -11.71 -14.06
CA ASN A 809 15.56 -11.49 -12.65
C ASN A 809 14.90 -10.12 -12.39
N PRO A 810 13.69 -10.07 -11.79
CA PRO A 810 13.00 -8.83 -11.44
C PRO A 810 13.77 -7.93 -10.46
N ARG A 811 14.84 -8.42 -9.83
CA ARG A 811 15.71 -7.60 -8.98
C ARG A 811 16.61 -6.64 -9.77
N ASN A 812 16.74 -6.79 -11.08
CA ASN A 812 17.50 -5.83 -11.89
C ASN A 812 16.82 -4.46 -11.93
N ASN A 813 15.48 -4.45 -11.90
CA ASN A 813 14.66 -3.24 -11.86
C ASN A 813 13.33 -3.57 -11.19
N LEU A 814 12.99 -2.86 -10.11
CA LEU A 814 11.73 -3.07 -9.38
C LEU A 814 10.49 -2.58 -10.18
N HIS A 815 10.73 -1.82 -11.27
CA HIS A 815 9.72 -1.10 -12.01
C HIS A 815 8.83 -0.25 -11.09
N THR A 816 9.43 0.45 -10.12
CA THR A 816 8.72 1.36 -9.21
C THR A 816 7.93 2.40 -10.00
N ASN A 817 6.63 2.57 -9.69
CA ASN A 817 5.67 3.37 -10.47
C ASN A 817 5.42 2.87 -11.92
N GLY A 818 6.07 1.79 -12.34
CA GLY A 818 5.87 1.09 -13.60
C GLY A 818 5.07 -0.20 -13.42
N SER A 819 5.26 -1.15 -14.33
CA SER A 819 4.63 -2.47 -14.24
C SER A 819 5.42 -3.53 -15.01
N PHE A 820 5.50 -4.74 -14.47
CA PHE A 820 6.09 -5.91 -15.15
C PHE A 820 5.17 -6.46 -16.24
N MET A 821 3.86 -6.24 -16.12
CA MET A 821 2.89 -6.79 -17.06
C MET A 821 1.75 -5.84 -17.39
N ALA A 822 1.19 -6.00 -18.58
CA ALA A 822 -0.02 -5.31 -18.98
C ALA A 822 -0.95 -6.25 -19.75
N VAL A 823 -2.25 -6.10 -19.53
CA VAL A 823 -3.30 -6.60 -20.42
C VAL A 823 -3.70 -5.44 -21.30
N GLU A 824 -3.59 -5.61 -22.60
CA GLU A 824 -3.91 -4.58 -23.58
C GLU A 824 -5.12 -4.98 -24.40
N ARG A 825 -6.02 -4.02 -24.64
CA ARG A 825 -7.17 -4.16 -25.53
C ARG A 825 -6.91 -3.40 -26.82
N TRP A 826 -7.22 -4.01 -27.95
CA TRP A 826 -7.20 -3.32 -29.23
C TRP A 826 -8.38 -2.36 -29.35
N GLN A 827 -8.09 -1.10 -29.70
CA GLN A 827 -9.10 -0.09 -30.01
C GLN A 827 -8.93 0.39 -31.46
N PRO A 828 -9.97 0.33 -32.30
CA PRO A 828 -9.92 0.94 -33.62
C PRO A 828 -9.82 2.46 -33.49
N ALA A 829 -9.05 3.13 -34.36
CA ALA A 829 -9.03 4.58 -34.38
C ALA A 829 -10.43 5.08 -34.73
N ALA A 830 -11.07 5.80 -33.81
CA ALA A 830 -12.28 6.54 -34.12
C ALA A 830 -11.96 7.50 -35.28
N ASN A 831 -12.80 7.50 -36.32
CA ASN A 831 -12.67 8.39 -37.49
C ASN A 831 -12.39 9.84 -37.05
N ARG A 832 -11.11 10.20 -36.97
CA ARG A 832 -10.69 11.59 -36.83
C ARG A 832 -10.98 12.21 -38.19
N ARG A 833 -12.14 12.86 -38.34
CA ARG A 833 -12.34 13.74 -39.50
C ARG A 833 -11.16 14.70 -39.56
N PRO A 834 -10.50 14.88 -40.72
CA PRO A 834 -9.44 15.85 -40.84
C PRO A 834 -10.01 17.22 -40.48
N ARG A 835 -9.35 17.93 -39.57
CA ARG A 835 -9.58 19.38 -39.43
C ARG A 835 -9.28 19.98 -40.81
N TYR A 836 -10.33 20.41 -41.51
CA TYR A 836 -10.19 21.23 -42.71
C TYR A 836 -9.37 22.47 -42.33
N ALA A 837 -8.10 22.48 -42.75
CA ALA A 837 -7.34 23.70 -42.89
C ALA A 837 -7.98 24.45 -44.06
N ASN A 838 -8.66 25.56 -43.77
CA ASN A 838 -9.04 26.50 -44.82
C ASN A 838 -7.76 27.00 -45.48
N GLY A 839 -7.65 26.70 -46.77
CA GLY A 839 -6.46 26.90 -47.55
C GLY A 839 -6.19 28.34 -47.94
N GLN A 840 -4.95 28.58 -48.30
CA GLN A 840 -4.66 29.26 -49.57
C GLN A 840 -3.62 28.44 -50.32
N ALA A 841 -4.09 27.82 -51.40
CA ALA A 841 -3.26 27.22 -52.43
C ALA A 841 -2.75 28.32 -53.37
N VAL A 842 -1.47 28.28 -53.73
CA VAL A 842 -1.02 28.61 -55.08
C VAL A 842 0.02 27.56 -55.49
N ALA A 843 -0.15 27.06 -56.70
CA ALA A 843 0.40 25.84 -57.24
C ALA A 843 1.78 25.99 -57.91
N ALA A 844 2.42 24.82 -58.05
CA ALA A 844 3.24 24.35 -59.17
C ALA A 844 4.60 25.03 -59.47
N ALA A 845 5.68 24.26 -59.29
CA ALA A 845 6.57 23.89 -60.41
C ALA A 845 7.58 22.79 -60.00
N ALA A 846 7.73 21.85 -60.93
CA ALA A 846 8.78 20.87 -61.19
C ALA A 846 10.08 20.88 -60.37
N GLY A 847 10.60 19.66 -60.17
CA GLY A 847 11.89 19.40 -59.57
C GLY A 847 13.10 19.93 -60.34
N GLN A 848 14.24 19.69 -59.69
CA GLN A 848 15.62 20.06 -60.04
C GLN A 848 16.03 21.48 -59.65
N GLY A 849 16.62 21.59 -58.46
CA GLY A 849 17.37 22.77 -58.05
C GLY A 849 17.82 22.74 -56.60
N LEU A 850 19.12 22.49 -56.40
CA LEU A 850 19.96 23.03 -55.33
C LEU A 850 19.72 22.45 -53.92
N VAL A 851 20.64 21.69 -53.30
CA VAL A 851 22.07 22.02 -53.06
C VAL A 851 22.26 23.51 -52.78
N THR A 852 21.53 24.08 -51.81
CA THR A 852 21.91 25.29 -51.04
C THR A 852 20.85 25.56 -49.96
N GLY A 853 20.87 24.78 -48.88
CA GLY A 853 19.97 25.00 -47.73
C GLY A 853 20.45 24.36 -46.43
N ALA A 854 21.03 23.15 -46.52
CA ALA A 854 21.69 22.49 -45.39
C ALA A 854 23.08 23.09 -45.04
N LEU A 855 23.53 24.11 -45.78
CA LEU A 855 24.83 24.77 -45.60
C LEU A 855 24.77 26.10 -44.82
N ASN A 856 23.60 26.52 -44.32
CA ASN A 856 23.45 27.75 -43.53
C ASN A 856 22.93 27.57 -42.08
N MET A 857 22.54 26.38 -41.65
CA MET A 857 22.31 26.08 -40.21
C MET A 857 23.49 25.37 -39.51
N LEU A 858 24.54 25.02 -40.25
CA LEU A 858 25.87 24.68 -39.72
C LEU A 858 26.79 25.92 -39.59
N ARG A 859 26.23 27.13 -39.67
CA ARG A 859 26.95 28.42 -39.55
C ARG A 859 26.58 29.27 -38.33
N ALA A 860 25.76 28.77 -37.41
CA ALA A 860 25.41 29.48 -36.18
C ALA A 860 25.58 28.57 -34.95
N SER A 861 26.84 28.26 -34.62
CA SER A 861 27.34 27.84 -33.28
C SER A 861 28.88 27.73 -33.24
N GLY A 862 29.57 27.79 -34.39
CA GLY A 862 31.04 27.80 -34.47
C GLY A 862 31.74 29.12 -34.11
N ALA A 863 31.01 30.18 -33.74
CA ALA A 863 31.58 31.53 -33.54
C ALA A 863 31.66 32.00 -32.07
N GLN A 864 31.17 31.22 -31.09
CA GLN A 864 31.27 31.56 -29.66
C GLN A 864 32.29 30.70 -28.90
N LEU A 865 32.63 29.50 -29.39
CA LEU A 865 33.68 28.67 -28.81
C LEU A 865 35.10 29.11 -29.22
N TRP A 866 35.22 29.81 -30.36
CA TRP A 866 36.49 30.38 -30.86
C TRP A 866 36.86 31.75 -30.27
N ARG A 867 36.00 32.35 -29.43
CA ARG A 867 36.28 33.61 -28.70
C ARG A 867 36.75 33.40 -27.26
N LEU A 868 36.65 32.20 -26.69
CA LEU A 868 37.16 31.87 -25.35
C LEU A 868 38.56 31.23 -25.35
N LEU A 869 38.97 30.60 -26.46
CA LEU A 869 40.32 30.02 -26.60
C LEU A 869 41.39 31.00 -27.12
N ARG A 870 41.02 32.27 -27.40
CA ARG A 870 41.96 33.35 -27.77
C ARG A 870 42.40 34.23 -26.59
N LYS A 871 42.02 33.91 -25.35
CA LYS A 871 42.35 34.73 -24.17
C LYS A 871 43.36 34.12 -23.19
N ALA A 872 44.12 33.10 -23.60
CA ALA A 872 45.19 32.50 -22.79
C ALA A 872 46.45 32.16 -23.61
N ALA A 873 46.86 33.03 -24.52
CA ALA A 873 48.18 32.94 -25.17
C ALA A 873 48.66 34.33 -25.61
N GLN A 874 49.18 35.11 -24.66
CA GLN A 874 50.10 36.22 -24.92
C GLN A 874 50.69 36.71 -23.58
N LEU A 875 51.87 36.23 -23.23
CA LEU A 875 52.83 36.93 -22.37
C LEU A 875 54.23 36.75 -22.98
N PRO A 876 55.07 37.80 -22.99
CA PRO A 876 56.37 37.80 -23.65
C PRO A 876 57.51 37.32 -22.74
N ALA A 877 58.61 36.92 -23.37
CA ALA A 877 59.86 36.51 -22.74
C ALA A 877 60.70 37.71 -22.27
N ALA A 878 61.38 37.56 -21.12
CA ALA A 878 62.85 37.51 -20.99
C ALA A 878 63.43 38.15 -19.70
N SER A 879 64.43 37.44 -19.16
CA SER A 879 65.63 37.92 -18.43
C SER A 879 65.58 38.17 -16.91
N GLY A 880 66.52 37.51 -16.20
CA GLY A 880 67.49 38.22 -15.35
C GLY A 880 67.40 38.06 -13.83
N ALA A 881 68.13 37.07 -13.30
CA ALA A 881 69.06 37.07 -12.15
C ALA A 881 68.84 37.92 -10.86
N GLY A 882 69.14 37.30 -9.70
CA GLY A 882 69.53 37.94 -8.43
C GLY A 882 68.77 37.41 -7.21
N SER A 883 69.27 36.37 -6.49
CA SER A 883 70.19 36.38 -5.33
C SER A 883 69.59 36.80 -3.97
N ALA A 884 69.79 35.93 -2.96
CA ALA A 884 69.90 36.17 -1.51
C ALA A 884 68.60 36.57 -0.75
N ALA A 885 68.29 36.16 0.49
CA ALA A 885 68.95 35.38 1.54
C ALA A 885 67.92 35.02 2.65
N GLN A 886 68.21 33.96 3.43
CA GLN A 886 67.97 33.75 4.90
C GLN A 886 66.53 33.86 5.45
N SER A 887 66.01 33.05 6.39
CA SER A 887 66.49 32.09 7.41
C SER A 887 65.22 31.36 7.94
N GLY A 888 65.21 30.20 8.60
CA GLY A 888 66.24 29.28 9.07
C GLY A 888 65.62 28.00 9.67
N SER A 889 66.48 26.98 9.84
CA SER A 889 66.47 25.82 10.78
C SER A 889 65.21 24.94 10.88
N SER A 890 65.24 23.61 11.02
CA SER A 890 66.24 22.52 11.05
C SER A 890 65.40 21.26 11.34
N SER A 891 65.57 20.09 10.71
CA SER A 891 66.51 19.05 11.15
C SER A 891 66.09 17.70 10.52
N SER A 892 67.11 16.83 10.32
CA SER A 892 67.06 15.36 10.25
C SER A 892 66.19 14.71 9.16
N SER A 893 66.79 14.23 8.05
CA SER A 893 67.35 12.88 7.88
C SER A 893 66.25 11.80 7.80
N SER A 894 66.15 10.94 6.80
CA SER A 894 67.21 10.30 6.03
C SER A 894 66.56 9.42 4.94
N SER A 895 67.28 9.30 3.82
CA SER A 895 67.47 8.10 2.97
C SER A 895 66.22 7.36 2.46
N SER A 896 66.10 6.99 1.18
CA SER A 896 67.11 6.54 0.21
C SER A 896 66.37 6.42 -1.13
N SER A 897 66.86 7.04 -2.22
CA SER A 897 67.62 6.39 -3.31
C SER A 897 66.85 5.24 -3.97
N SER A 898 66.72 5.11 -5.29
CA SER A 898 67.58 5.53 -6.40
C SER A 898 66.80 5.11 -7.66
N SER A 899 66.55 6.02 -8.61
CA SER A 899 67.31 6.17 -9.87
C SER A 899 67.31 4.95 -10.79
N GLY A 900 66.88 5.13 -12.04
CA GLY A 900 67.17 4.12 -13.07
C GLY A 900 66.34 4.24 -14.34
N SER A 901 66.50 5.35 -15.04
CA SER A 901 66.03 5.65 -16.40
C SER A 901 66.32 4.55 -17.44
N HIS A 902 65.35 4.28 -18.33
CA HIS A 902 65.63 4.06 -19.76
C HIS A 902 64.47 4.51 -20.65
N ALA A 903 64.82 5.34 -21.62
CA ALA A 903 63.97 5.87 -22.68
C ALA A 903 63.86 4.89 -23.86
N GLY A 904 62.75 4.93 -24.61
CA GLY A 904 62.74 4.39 -25.97
C GLY A 904 61.39 3.98 -26.57
N LEU A 905 60.64 4.96 -27.08
CA LEU A 905 59.92 4.95 -28.36
C LEU A 905 58.63 4.12 -28.59
N THR A 906 57.76 4.79 -29.35
CA THR A 906 56.51 4.35 -30.03
C THR A 906 55.30 4.22 -29.09
N GLY A 907 54.17 4.91 -29.25
CA GLY A 907 53.54 5.46 -30.44
C GLY A 907 52.43 4.50 -30.88
N ALA A 908 51.17 4.84 -30.57
CA ALA A 908 49.92 4.07 -30.77
C ALA A 908 49.51 3.14 -29.61
N GLY A 909 48.70 3.67 -28.67
CA GLY A 909 48.09 2.85 -27.61
C GLY A 909 46.81 3.42 -26.98
N ALA A 910 46.67 4.75 -26.89
CA ALA A 910 45.55 5.34 -26.12
C ALA A 910 44.21 5.45 -26.88
N ALA A 911 44.20 5.50 -28.21
CA ALA A 911 42.96 5.49 -28.99
C ALA A 911 42.46 4.05 -29.29
N ALA A 912 43.35 3.06 -29.21
CA ALA A 912 42.99 1.65 -29.36
C ALA A 912 42.48 1.03 -28.05
N ALA A 913 42.90 1.51 -26.88
CA ALA A 913 42.38 0.99 -25.60
C ALA A 913 40.92 1.41 -25.36
N ALA A 914 40.56 2.68 -25.59
CA ALA A 914 39.18 3.16 -25.41
C ALA A 914 38.20 2.64 -26.49
N ALA A 915 38.67 2.47 -27.74
CA ALA A 915 37.86 1.85 -28.79
C ALA A 915 37.76 0.33 -28.63
N LYS A 916 38.75 -0.33 -28.01
CA LYS A 916 38.71 -1.78 -27.75
C LYS A 916 37.96 -2.13 -26.47
N GLU A 917 37.84 -1.22 -25.50
CA GLU A 917 36.91 -1.36 -24.36
C GLU A 917 35.46 -1.12 -24.79
N ALA A 918 35.19 -0.09 -25.60
CA ALA A 918 33.86 0.15 -26.17
C ALA A 918 33.45 -0.90 -27.22
N ALA A 919 34.40 -1.44 -28.00
CA ALA A 919 34.14 -2.53 -28.94
C ALA A 919 34.13 -3.91 -28.27
N ALA A 920 34.85 -4.15 -27.16
CA ALA A 920 34.77 -5.40 -26.39
C ALA A 920 33.48 -5.46 -25.55
N ALA A 921 33.02 -4.33 -24.99
CA ALA A 921 31.70 -4.24 -24.38
C ALA A 921 30.59 -4.51 -25.40
N ASN A 922 30.71 -3.96 -26.62
CA ASN A 922 29.77 -4.23 -27.70
C ASN A 922 29.90 -5.64 -28.32
N ALA A 923 31.08 -6.26 -28.32
CA ALA A 923 31.28 -7.61 -28.85
C ALA A 923 30.86 -8.71 -27.86
N ALA A 924 31.01 -8.48 -26.55
CA ALA A 924 30.54 -9.41 -25.52
C ALA A 924 29.00 -9.37 -25.38
N ASP A 925 28.37 -8.22 -25.66
CA ASP A 925 26.91 -8.07 -25.68
C ASP A 925 26.28 -8.47 -27.04
N ALA A 926 27.08 -8.83 -28.06
CA ALA A 926 26.59 -9.19 -29.40
C ALA A 926 26.04 -10.63 -29.50
N GLU A 927 26.31 -11.51 -28.52
CA GLU A 927 25.79 -12.88 -28.49
C GLU A 927 24.42 -13.02 -27.78
N VAL A 928 23.97 -11.97 -27.08
CA VAL A 928 22.69 -12.00 -26.35
C VAL A 928 21.65 -11.20 -27.11
N GLY A 929 20.73 -11.91 -27.76
CA GLY A 929 19.66 -11.26 -28.49
C GLY A 929 18.56 -10.74 -27.55
N PHE A 930 18.20 -9.47 -27.73
CA PHE A 930 17.04 -8.85 -27.09
C PHE A 930 15.89 -8.82 -28.09
N ALA A 931 14.66 -9.14 -27.67
CA ALA A 931 13.52 -8.78 -28.50
C ALA A 931 13.49 -7.25 -28.61
N ALA A 932 13.53 -6.73 -29.84
CA ALA A 932 13.46 -5.29 -30.08
C ALA A 932 12.12 -4.74 -29.55
N GLN A 933 12.10 -3.50 -29.04
CA GLN A 933 10.87 -2.76 -28.71
C GLN A 933 9.83 -2.86 -29.84
N SER A 934 10.28 -2.92 -31.10
CA SER A 934 9.44 -3.05 -32.29
C SER A 934 8.74 -4.41 -32.46
N ALA A 935 9.10 -5.46 -31.70
CA ALA A 935 8.48 -6.79 -31.84
C ALA A 935 7.00 -6.79 -31.41
N CYS A 936 6.63 -5.96 -30.43
CA CYS A 936 5.25 -5.73 -30.04
C CYS A 936 4.44 -4.95 -31.10
N ASP A 937 5.11 -4.12 -31.92
CA ASP A 937 4.47 -3.28 -32.94
C ASP A 937 4.43 -3.96 -34.32
N GLN A 938 5.39 -4.83 -34.63
CA GLN A 938 5.51 -5.53 -35.93
C GLN A 938 4.54 -6.71 -36.11
N GLN A 939 3.78 -7.12 -35.09
CA GLN A 939 2.71 -8.13 -35.24
C GLN A 939 1.41 -7.57 -35.84
N GLY A 940 1.29 -6.24 -35.98
CA GLY A 940 0.10 -5.56 -36.53
C GLY A 940 -0.39 -6.08 -37.90
N PRO A 941 0.48 -6.40 -38.88
CA PRO A 941 0.06 -6.88 -40.20
C PRO A 941 -0.55 -8.29 -40.20
N LEU A 942 -0.03 -9.21 -39.38
CA LEU A 942 -0.56 -10.59 -39.26
C LEU A 942 -1.91 -10.62 -38.51
N LEU A 943 -2.10 -9.67 -37.58
CA LEU A 943 -3.33 -9.48 -36.82
C LEU A 943 -4.46 -8.84 -37.65
N ARG A 944 -4.11 -8.04 -38.66
CA ARG A 944 -5.03 -7.48 -39.66
C ARG A 944 -5.81 -8.60 -40.36
N ALA A 945 -5.13 -9.70 -40.72
CA ALA A 945 -5.75 -10.85 -41.36
C ALA A 945 -6.68 -11.63 -40.41
N ALA A 946 -6.32 -11.75 -39.12
CA ALA A 946 -7.12 -12.45 -38.12
C ALA A 946 -8.37 -11.65 -37.68
N ALA A 947 -8.26 -10.33 -37.54
CA ALA A 947 -9.38 -9.44 -37.20
C ALA A 947 -10.40 -9.34 -38.34
N VAL A 948 -9.93 -9.28 -39.59
CA VAL A 948 -10.78 -9.29 -40.79
C VAL A 948 -11.45 -10.66 -40.98
N ALA A 949 -10.73 -11.76 -40.76
CA ALA A 949 -11.31 -13.11 -40.81
C ALA A 949 -12.36 -13.34 -39.70
N ALA A 950 -12.19 -12.74 -38.52
CA ALA A 950 -13.18 -12.82 -37.44
C ALA A 950 -14.44 -11.98 -37.71
N ALA A 951 -14.31 -10.82 -38.36
CA ALA A 951 -15.46 -10.03 -38.82
C ALA A 951 -16.25 -10.75 -39.94
N ALA A 952 -15.55 -11.52 -40.78
CA ALA A 952 -16.17 -12.33 -41.83
C ALA A 952 -16.91 -13.58 -41.30
N ALA A 953 -16.54 -14.11 -40.12
CA ALA A 953 -17.14 -15.30 -39.53
C ALA A 953 -18.47 -15.04 -38.79
N GLU A 954 -18.80 -13.79 -38.45
CA GLU A 954 -20.01 -13.41 -37.69
C GLU A 954 -21.20 -13.00 -38.57
N GLY A 955 -21.15 -13.15 -39.90
CA GLY A 955 -22.32 -12.91 -40.76
C GLY A 955 -22.85 -11.46 -40.72
N ALA A 956 -22.00 -10.49 -40.40
CA ALA A 956 -22.31 -9.07 -40.58
C ALA A 956 -22.30 -8.73 -42.08
N ALA A 957 -23.38 -9.06 -42.78
CA ALA A 957 -23.63 -8.59 -44.14
C ALA A 957 -23.80 -7.06 -44.11
N GLY A 958 -22.75 -6.33 -44.47
CA GLY A 958 -22.81 -4.87 -44.59
C GLY A 958 -21.49 -4.09 -44.60
N LEU A 959 -20.33 -4.73 -44.61
CA LEU A 959 -19.06 -4.03 -44.86
C LEU A 959 -18.50 -4.54 -46.19
N GLU A 960 -18.83 -3.81 -47.27
CA GLU A 960 -18.23 -4.04 -48.58
C GLU A 960 -16.71 -3.89 -48.48
N ALA A 961 -16.02 -4.84 -49.14
CA ALA A 961 -14.59 -4.84 -49.31
C ALA A 961 -14.19 -3.66 -50.21
N GLY A 962 -13.87 -2.52 -49.61
CA GLY A 962 -13.48 -1.34 -50.36
C GLY A 962 -13.32 -0.08 -49.53
N GLU A 963 -12.42 -0.08 -48.54
CA GLU A 963 -11.67 1.11 -48.14
C GLU A 963 -10.48 0.69 -47.24
N GLU A 964 -9.28 0.83 -47.81
CA GLU A 964 -8.01 0.64 -47.12
C GLU A 964 -7.79 1.73 -46.07
N GLY A 965 -7.44 1.37 -44.83
CA GLY A 965 -6.71 2.31 -43.94
C GLY A 965 -7.27 2.64 -42.54
N GLY A 966 -7.91 1.72 -41.81
CA GLY A 966 -8.17 1.95 -40.38
C GLY A 966 -6.93 1.77 -39.50
N GLU A 967 -6.35 2.85 -38.99
CA GLU A 967 -5.35 2.82 -37.90
C GLU A 967 -6.03 2.37 -36.58
N GLY A 968 -5.28 1.85 -35.61
CA GLY A 968 -5.79 1.46 -34.30
C GLY A 968 -4.65 1.32 -33.29
N GLU A 969 -4.97 1.32 -32.00
CA GLU A 969 -3.97 1.30 -30.92
C GLU A 969 -4.28 0.26 -29.84
N TRP A 970 -3.22 -0.26 -29.22
CA TRP A 970 -3.32 -1.12 -28.03
C TRP A 970 -3.36 -0.25 -26.79
N VAL A 971 -4.44 -0.36 -26.01
CA VAL A 971 -4.64 0.40 -24.78
C VAL A 971 -4.54 -0.53 -23.59
N VAL A 972 -3.70 -0.19 -22.61
CA VAL A 972 -3.59 -0.92 -21.34
C VAL A 972 -4.90 -0.82 -20.58
N VAL A 973 -5.50 -1.96 -20.26
CA VAL A 973 -6.73 -2.05 -19.46
C VAL A 973 -6.47 -2.60 -18.06
N HIS A 974 -5.46 -3.48 -17.92
CA HIS A 974 -5.00 -3.99 -16.64
C HIS A 974 -3.47 -4.02 -16.57
N ASP A 975 -2.92 -3.92 -15.36
CA ASP A 975 -1.49 -4.06 -15.08
C ASP A 975 -1.25 -4.79 -13.74
N ASP A 976 0.01 -4.94 -13.32
CA ASP A 976 0.41 -5.65 -12.08
C ASP A 976 -0.06 -5.03 -10.74
N ARG A 977 -0.88 -3.96 -10.78
CA ARG A 977 -1.60 -3.42 -9.62
C ARG A 977 -2.99 -4.02 -9.47
N ASP A 978 -3.53 -4.60 -10.54
CA ASP A 978 -4.88 -5.14 -10.59
C ASP A 978 -4.93 -6.56 -10.04
N TRP A 979 -5.84 -6.82 -9.10
CA TRP A 979 -5.98 -8.10 -8.37
C TRP A 979 -6.17 -9.34 -9.26
N VAL A 980 -6.70 -9.14 -10.47
CA VAL A 980 -6.96 -10.21 -11.46
C VAL A 980 -5.74 -10.60 -12.27
N THR A 981 -4.64 -9.86 -12.11
CA THR A 981 -3.39 -10.14 -12.79
C THR A 981 -2.40 -10.78 -11.82
N ARG A 982 -1.51 -11.64 -12.34
CA ARG A 982 -0.38 -12.17 -11.60
C ARG A 982 0.83 -12.25 -12.49
N PHE A 983 1.95 -11.81 -11.98
CA PHE A 983 3.28 -12.00 -12.55
C PHE A 983 3.98 -13.09 -11.75
N GLN A 984 4.35 -14.20 -12.38
CA GLN A 984 5.00 -15.34 -11.73
C GLN A 984 6.37 -15.58 -12.36
N LEU A 985 7.39 -15.73 -11.53
CA LEU A 985 8.76 -16.00 -11.97
C LEU A 985 9.15 -17.44 -11.64
N ASP A 986 9.51 -18.20 -12.66
CA ASP A 986 10.01 -19.56 -12.54
C ASP A 986 11.46 -19.67 -13.03
N ARG A 987 12.21 -20.58 -12.41
CA ARG A 987 13.56 -20.94 -12.81
C ARG A 987 13.77 -22.46 -12.76
N PRO A 988 14.57 -23.04 -13.68
CA PRO A 988 14.94 -24.45 -13.62
C PRO A 988 15.67 -24.85 -12.34
N ALA A 989 16.42 -23.91 -11.75
CA ALA A 989 17.10 -24.03 -10.46
C ALA A 989 17.23 -22.64 -9.80
N GLU A 990 17.43 -22.59 -8.48
CA GLU A 990 17.38 -21.36 -7.67
C GLU A 990 18.34 -20.25 -8.17
N LEU A 991 19.56 -20.62 -8.54
CA LEU A 991 20.60 -19.71 -9.08
C LEU A 991 20.74 -19.78 -10.60
N SER A 992 19.74 -20.32 -11.31
CA SER A 992 19.77 -20.41 -12.76
C SER A 992 19.79 -19.01 -13.40
N PRO A 993 20.68 -18.74 -14.37
CA PRO A 993 20.63 -17.51 -15.15
C PRO A 993 19.46 -17.52 -16.15
N LEU A 994 18.88 -18.70 -16.43
CA LEU A 994 17.64 -18.83 -17.21
C LEU A 994 16.43 -18.64 -16.29
N SER A 995 15.49 -17.79 -16.71
CA SER A 995 14.22 -17.60 -16.02
C SER A 995 13.05 -17.44 -16.99
N TYR A 996 11.84 -17.68 -16.49
CA TYR A 996 10.60 -17.63 -17.23
C TYR A 996 9.56 -16.81 -16.46
N ALA A 997 8.91 -15.87 -17.12
CA ALA A 997 7.84 -15.05 -16.55
C ALA A 997 6.51 -15.54 -17.09
N THR A 998 5.66 -16.08 -16.23
CA THR A 998 4.28 -16.42 -16.56
C THR A 998 3.37 -15.27 -16.14
N LEU A 999 2.74 -14.64 -17.14
CA LEU A 999 1.71 -13.64 -16.93
C LEU A 999 0.36 -14.34 -16.90
N VAL A 1000 -0.45 -14.03 -15.89
CA VAL A 1000 -1.78 -14.59 -15.71
C VAL A 1000 -2.79 -13.46 -15.64
N TRP A 1001 -3.88 -13.58 -16.38
CA TRP A 1001 -5.04 -12.69 -16.33
C TRP A 1001 -6.31 -13.52 -16.15
N GLU A 1002 -7.03 -13.27 -15.07
CA GLU A 1002 -8.35 -13.85 -14.83
C GLU A 1002 -9.40 -12.92 -15.41
N VAL A 1003 -10.02 -13.32 -16.51
CA VAL A 1003 -10.92 -12.46 -17.29
C VAL A 1003 -12.11 -12.08 -16.41
N PRO A 1004 -12.23 -10.81 -16.01
CA PRO A 1004 -13.30 -10.39 -15.12
C PRO A 1004 -14.71 -10.58 -15.68
N ALA A 1005 -15.69 -10.69 -14.78
CA ALA A 1005 -17.08 -10.45 -15.16
C ALA A 1005 -17.26 -9.03 -15.71
N GLY A 1006 -18.02 -8.90 -16.81
CA GLY A 1006 -18.28 -7.61 -17.45
C GLY A 1006 -17.11 -7.06 -18.28
N THR A 1007 -16.05 -7.83 -18.52
CA THR A 1007 -15.01 -7.45 -19.50
C THR A 1007 -15.64 -7.26 -20.87
N PRO A 1008 -15.45 -6.10 -21.53
CA PRO A 1008 -15.97 -5.87 -22.86
C PRO A 1008 -15.44 -6.90 -23.86
N PRO A 1009 -16.27 -7.45 -24.77
CA PRO A 1009 -15.78 -8.31 -25.83
C PRO A 1009 -14.80 -7.55 -26.74
N GLY A 1010 -13.84 -8.27 -27.30
CA GLY A 1010 -12.83 -7.69 -28.19
C GLY A 1010 -11.52 -8.46 -28.24
N ALA A 1011 -10.53 -7.89 -28.93
CA ALA A 1011 -9.19 -8.46 -29.02
C ALA A 1011 -8.29 -7.93 -27.89
N TYR A 1012 -7.57 -8.84 -27.25
CA TYR A 1012 -6.69 -8.60 -26.12
C TYR A 1012 -5.32 -9.25 -26.34
N ARG A 1013 -4.29 -8.77 -25.64
CA ARG A 1013 -2.98 -9.42 -25.54
C ARG A 1013 -2.33 -9.18 -24.17
N LEU A 1014 -1.36 -10.03 -23.83
CA LEU A 1014 -0.50 -9.87 -22.67
C LEU A 1014 0.85 -9.28 -23.10
N ARG A 1015 1.30 -8.22 -22.43
CA ARG A 1015 2.64 -7.63 -22.59
C ARG A 1015 3.46 -7.86 -21.33
N TYR A 1016 4.69 -8.32 -21.50
CA TYR A 1016 5.71 -8.45 -20.47
C TYR A 1016 6.80 -7.38 -20.65
N ARG A 1017 7.25 -6.77 -19.55
CA ARG A 1017 8.40 -5.87 -19.49
C ARG A 1017 9.39 -6.39 -18.45
N GLY A 1018 10.66 -6.43 -18.81
CA GLY A 1018 11.71 -6.82 -17.90
C GLY A 1018 13.05 -6.16 -18.22
N ASP A 1019 13.99 -6.32 -17.30
CA ASP A 1019 15.34 -5.78 -17.38
C ASP A 1019 16.34 -6.93 -17.16
N ALA A 1020 17.20 -7.17 -18.14
CA ALA A 1020 18.18 -8.26 -18.10
C ALA A 1020 19.59 -7.72 -17.82
N LYS A 1021 20.30 -8.37 -16.91
CA LYS A 1021 21.71 -8.08 -16.63
C LYS A 1021 22.61 -8.93 -17.51
N THR A 1022 23.46 -8.30 -18.31
CA THR A 1022 24.38 -8.99 -19.23
C THR A 1022 25.71 -9.32 -18.55
N LEU A 1023 26.59 -10.07 -19.25
CA LEU A 1023 27.93 -10.43 -18.77
C LEU A 1023 28.81 -9.21 -18.45
N SER A 1024 28.58 -8.07 -19.12
CA SER A 1024 29.27 -6.81 -18.82
C SER A 1024 28.80 -6.16 -17.51
N GLY A 1025 27.73 -6.68 -16.90
CA GLY A 1025 27.06 -6.12 -15.74
C GLY A 1025 26.03 -5.04 -16.09
N ALA A 1026 25.89 -4.65 -17.37
CA ALA A 1026 24.90 -3.69 -17.82
C ALA A 1026 23.48 -4.27 -17.70
N VAL A 1027 22.54 -3.45 -17.23
CA VAL A 1027 21.11 -3.79 -17.18
C VAL A 1027 20.43 -3.18 -18.42
N ARG A 1028 19.74 -4.01 -19.21
CA ARG A 1028 19.08 -3.61 -20.45
C ARG A 1028 17.58 -3.96 -20.43
N PRO A 1029 16.68 -3.01 -20.71
CA PRO A 1029 15.26 -3.28 -20.77
C PRO A 1029 14.89 -4.06 -22.04
N PHE A 1030 13.85 -4.87 -21.94
CA PHE A 1030 13.24 -5.58 -23.07
C PHE A 1030 11.72 -5.73 -22.85
N GLU A 1031 11.00 -5.99 -23.95
CA GLU A 1031 9.56 -6.25 -23.91
C GLU A 1031 9.21 -7.50 -24.73
N GLY A 1032 8.10 -8.14 -24.38
CA GLY A 1032 7.52 -9.25 -25.12
C GLY A 1032 6.00 -9.16 -25.17
N CYS A 1033 5.39 -9.54 -26.29
CA CYS A 1033 3.94 -9.56 -26.45
C CYS A 1033 3.45 -10.96 -26.84
N SER A 1034 2.40 -11.43 -26.17
CA SER A 1034 1.68 -12.65 -26.58
C SER A 1034 1.00 -12.44 -27.94
N ALA A 1035 0.62 -13.53 -28.59
CA ALA A 1035 -0.38 -13.48 -29.63
C ALA A 1035 -1.69 -12.87 -29.08
N ALA A 1036 -2.44 -12.20 -29.96
CA ALA A 1036 -3.75 -11.70 -29.59
C ALA A 1036 -4.76 -12.84 -29.44
N PHE A 1037 -5.70 -12.67 -28.52
CA PHE A 1037 -6.82 -13.57 -28.27
C PHE A 1037 -8.10 -12.74 -28.12
N ARG A 1038 -9.26 -13.40 -28.26
CA ARG A 1038 -10.57 -12.74 -28.15
C ARG A 1038 -11.17 -12.97 -26.77
N VAL A 1039 -11.79 -11.94 -26.20
CA VAL A 1039 -12.74 -12.09 -25.10
C VAL A 1039 -14.15 -12.08 -25.69
N GLU A 1040 -14.94 -13.09 -25.36
CA GLU A 1040 -16.31 -13.28 -25.83
C GLU A 1040 -17.30 -12.44 -25.00
N ALA A 1041 -18.49 -12.20 -25.56
CA ALA A 1041 -19.57 -11.61 -24.79
C ALA A 1041 -19.98 -12.59 -23.67
N ALA A 1042 -20.39 -12.06 -22.51
CA ALA A 1042 -21.00 -12.88 -21.49
C ALA A 1042 -22.23 -13.58 -22.08
N ALA A 1043 -22.34 -14.90 -21.92
CA ALA A 1043 -23.52 -15.64 -22.36
C ALA A 1043 -24.74 -15.02 -21.66
N THR A 1044 -25.64 -14.40 -22.44
CA THR A 1044 -26.95 -14.02 -21.93
C THR A 1044 -27.63 -15.30 -21.50
N ALA A 1045 -28.00 -15.40 -20.23
CA ALA A 1045 -28.91 -16.45 -19.78
C ALA A 1045 -30.20 -16.26 -20.59
N GLU A 1046 -30.35 -17.01 -21.68
CA GLU A 1046 -31.66 -17.22 -22.27
C GLU A 1046 -32.50 -17.88 -21.18
N GLU A 1047 -33.53 -17.16 -20.72
CA GLU A 1047 -34.68 -17.80 -20.09
C GLU A 1047 -35.25 -18.77 -21.13
N ASP A 1048 -34.79 -20.02 -21.08
CA ASP A 1048 -35.34 -21.09 -21.90
C ASP A 1048 -36.77 -21.34 -21.43
N GLY A 1049 -37.69 -20.70 -22.14
CA GLY A 1049 -39.12 -20.89 -22.04
C GLY A 1049 -39.48 -22.30 -22.46
N GLY A 1050 -39.46 -23.21 -21.48
CA GLY A 1050 -40.34 -24.36 -21.42
C GLY A 1050 -40.00 -25.56 -22.30
N GLU A 1051 -39.34 -26.56 -21.70
CA GLU A 1051 -39.78 -27.94 -21.86
C GLU A 1051 -39.52 -28.74 -20.57
N ARG A 1052 -40.58 -29.33 -20.01
CA ARG A 1052 -40.51 -30.20 -18.84
C ARG A 1052 -39.70 -31.45 -19.18
N GLN A 1053 -38.41 -31.47 -18.84
CA GLN A 1053 -37.66 -32.72 -18.73
C GLN A 1053 -37.76 -33.29 -17.31
N LYS A 1054 -38.33 -34.49 -17.24
CA LYS A 1054 -38.57 -35.29 -16.03
C LYS A 1054 -37.26 -35.54 -15.28
N LEU A 1055 -37.28 -35.32 -13.96
CA LEU A 1055 -36.29 -35.86 -13.03
C LEU A 1055 -36.24 -37.40 -13.11
N PRO A 1056 -35.05 -38.02 -13.20
CA PRO A 1056 -34.86 -39.40 -12.77
C PRO A 1056 -34.72 -39.43 -11.25
N GLN A 1057 -35.56 -40.25 -10.61
CA GLN A 1057 -35.51 -40.56 -9.18
C GLN A 1057 -34.16 -41.19 -8.80
N GLN A 1058 -33.56 -40.72 -7.71
CA GLN A 1058 -32.50 -41.43 -6.99
C GLN A 1058 -33.07 -42.68 -6.31
N PRO A 1059 -32.38 -43.84 -6.32
CA PRO A 1059 -32.60 -44.87 -5.32
C PRO A 1059 -31.84 -44.51 -4.03
N ALA A 1060 -32.51 -44.68 -2.90
CA ALA A 1060 -31.96 -44.48 -1.56
C ALA A 1060 -30.83 -45.47 -1.25
N GLY A 1061 -29.77 -44.99 -0.60
CA GLY A 1061 -28.64 -45.77 -0.09
C GLY A 1061 -27.61 -44.89 0.60
#